data_AF-A0AAN0Y408-F1
#
_entry.id   AF-A0AAN0Y408-F1
#
_cell.length_a   1.000
_cell.length_b   1.000
_cell.length_c   1.000
_cell.angle_alpha   90.00
_cell.angle_beta   90.00
_cell.angle_gamma   90.00
#
_symmetry.space_group_name_H-M   'P 1'
#
loop_
_entity.id
_entity.type
_entity.pdbx_description
1 polymer ?
#
loop_
_entity_poly.entity_id
_entity_poly.type
_entity_poly.pdbx_seq_one_letter_code
_entity_poly.pdbx_strand_id
1 'polypeptide(L)'
;MEYRVDLVVLSELKQNCRFGLTFHNLSDQDLHDWHLTFAFDRFILPDSVSNGVLNQIGSFCTLKPESMVLAANHNFYCEFSIGSNPFRYHSDGLNEALVDFVVNGNTQRAEVDVTPIVLASPYRERSDIPPSLIHAQPLLPKPNHIEVHESYFSLHNRVGISTYSDLANSAKDWLLDELKRIHQFELTASNNSQVIFKSNPTLDKGAYRLKVTEESIKIEAGSKSGFTYASATLLQLIRRNGEDTSMEVVCCSIKDRPRFKYRGMMLDCARHFHSVEQVKRLINQLAHYKFNTFHWHLTDDEGWRIEIKSLPELTNIGAWRGLDESIEPQYTHLSQRYGGFYTQEEIKEVVAYAAQRSITVIPEIDVPGHCRAAIKSLPHMLVEAEDTTEYRSIQHYNDNVINPALPGSYEFIDKVLEEVATLFPAPYIHIGADEVPHGVWSQSPACQALMEQQGYSDYKELQGHFLRHAEDKLRGLGKRMLGWEEAQHGNKVSKDTVIYSWLSEEAALNCARQGFDVVLQPAQTTYLDMTQDYAPEEPGVDWANPIPLETAYSYEPLAQVADDDPVRKRIRGIQAALWCEIINNQPRMDYMIFPRLTALAEACWTDKQHRNWTDYLSRLKGHLPLLDLQGVNYRQPWK
;
A
#
# COMPACT_ATOMS: atom_id res chain seq x y z
N MET A 1 1.67 -27.52 22.66
CA MET A 1 0.50 -26.66 22.45
C MET A 1 -0.74 -27.48 22.75
N GLU A 2 -1.72 -26.86 23.40
CA GLU A 2 -2.92 -27.54 23.95
C GLU A 2 -4.12 -27.52 22.99
N TYR A 3 -4.13 -26.60 22.02
CA TYR A 3 -5.25 -26.40 21.10
C TYR A 3 -4.73 -26.22 19.68
N ARG A 4 -5.42 -26.84 18.71
CA ARG A 4 -5.08 -26.75 17.28
C ARG A 4 -6.35 -26.71 16.44
N VAL A 5 -6.33 -25.98 15.34
CA VAL A 5 -7.37 -25.99 14.31
C VAL A 5 -6.80 -26.39 12.96
N ASP A 6 -7.46 -27.35 12.31
CA ASP A 6 -7.14 -27.82 10.98
C ASP A 6 -8.25 -27.37 10.01
N LEU A 7 -7.86 -26.75 8.90
CA LEU A 7 -8.76 -26.36 7.81
C LEU A 7 -8.42 -27.15 6.55
N VAL A 8 -9.44 -27.72 5.91
CA VAL A 8 -9.28 -28.59 4.73
C VAL A 8 -10.28 -28.20 3.65
N VAL A 9 -9.83 -28.08 2.40
CA VAL A 9 -10.73 -27.96 1.25
C VAL A 9 -11.35 -29.34 0.96
N LEU A 10 -12.66 -29.48 1.13
CA LEU A 10 -13.39 -30.74 0.92
C LEU A 10 -13.84 -30.91 -0.54
N SER A 11 -14.27 -29.81 -1.16
CA SER A 11 -14.71 -29.81 -2.56
C SER A 11 -14.71 -28.40 -3.16
N GLU A 12 -14.42 -28.32 -4.45
CA GLU A 12 -14.41 -27.08 -5.23
C GLU A 12 -15.35 -27.23 -6.44
N LEU A 13 -16.35 -26.36 -6.51
CA LEU A 13 -17.23 -26.16 -7.66
C LEU A 13 -17.12 -24.71 -8.13
N LYS A 14 -17.66 -24.41 -9.31
CA LYS A 14 -17.64 -23.04 -9.85
C LYS A 14 -18.31 -22.08 -8.86
N GLN A 15 -17.53 -21.15 -8.31
CA GLN A 15 -17.98 -20.14 -7.33
C GLN A 15 -18.56 -20.75 -6.04
N ASN A 16 -18.12 -21.95 -5.66
CA ASN A 16 -18.52 -22.57 -4.40
C ASN A 16 -17.43 -23.52 -3.91
N CYS A 17 -16.78 -23.18 -2.80
CA CYS A 17 -15.79 -24.02 -2.13
C CYS A 17 -16.32 -24.43 -0.75
N ARG A 18 -16.23 -25.71 -0.43
CA ARG A 18 -16.65 -26.27 0.87
C ARG A 18 -15.43 -26.71 1.67
N PHE A 19 -15.45 -26.39 2.97
CA PHE A 19 -14.35 -26.61 3.89
C PHE A 19 -14.78 -27.45 5.08
N GLY A 20 -13.83 -28.22 5.60
CA GLY A 20 -13.94 -28.90 6.89
C GLY A 20 -13.00 -28.22 7.87
N LEU A 21 -13.55 -27.78 9.00
CA LEU A 21 -12.83 -27.23 10.13
C LEU A 21 -12.86 -28.24 11.27
N THR A 22 -11.67 -28.64 11.73
CA THR A 22 -11.51 -29.56 12.87
C THR A 22 -10.75 -28.85 13.97
N PHE A 23 -11.40 -28.60 15.09
CA PHE A 23 -10.77 -28.03 16.29
C PHE A 23 -10.44 -29.14 17.29
N HIS A 24 -9.18 -29.21 17.71
CA HIS A 24 -8.65 -30.23 18.61
C HIS A 24 -8.40 -29.66 19.99
N ASN A 25 -9.01 -30.27 21.00
CA ASN A 25 -8.59 -30.14 22.39
C ASN A 25 -7.54 -31.22 22.69
N LEU A 26 -6.27 -30.84 22.65
CA LEU A 26 -5.13 -31.73 22.91
C LEU A 26 -4.71 -31.69 24.39
N SER A 27 -5.44 -30.94 25.23
CA SER A 27 -5.20 -30.87 26.66
C SER A 27 -5.82 -32.06 27.41
N ASP A 28 -5.43 -32.20 28.67
CA ASP A 28 -6.00 -33.17 29.62
C ASP A 28 -7.27 -32.66 30.33
N GLN A 29 -7.81 -31.51 29.92
CA GLN A 29 -9.00 -30.90 30.54
C GLN A 29 -10.15 -30.78 29.54
N ASP A 30 -11.37 -30.99 30.03
CA ASP A 30 -12.58 -30.72 29.25
C ASP A 30 -12.76 -29.20 29.10
N LEU A 31 -13.11 -28.75 27.89
CA LEU A 31 -13.51 -27.36 27.64
C LEU A 31 -15.00 -27.22 27.86
N HIS A 32 -15.39 -26.32 28.76
CA HIS A 32 -16.79 -25.99 29.05
C HIS A 32 -17.14 -24.60 28.52
N ASP A 33 -18.36 -24.43 28.02
CA ASP A 33 -18.92 -23.18 27.49
C ASP A 33 -17.97 -22.47 26.53
N TRP A 34 -17.32 -23.26 25.67
CA TRP A 34 -16.24 -22.79 24.83
C TRP A 34 -16.74 -22.26 23.48
N HIS A 35 -15.95 -21.39 22.85
CA HIS A 35 -16.13 -20.98 21.46
C HIS A 35 -14.77 -20.72 20.79
N LEU A 36 -14.74 -20.94 19.48
CA LEU A 36 -13.57 -20.69 18.65
C LEU A 36 -13.69 -19.31 17.99
N THR A 37 -12.61 -18.55 18.02
CA THR A 37 -12.50 -17.28 17.31
C THR A 37 -11.36 -17.37 16.31
N PHE A 38 -11.53 -16.89 15.09
CA PHE A 38 -10.48 -16.94 14.06
C PHE A 38 -10.61 -15.79 13.05
N ALA A 39 -9.51 -15.48 12.38
CA ALA A 39 -9.47 -14.49 11.30
C ALA A 39 -9.51 -15.17 9.93
N PHE A 40 -10.48 -14.79 9.09
CA PHE A 40 -10.69 -15.35 7.76
C PHE A 40 -11.29 -14.34 6.77
N ASP A 41 -10.62 -14.12 5.64
CA ASP A 41 -10.87 -12.97 4.77
C ASP A 41 -11.95 -13.23 3.70
N ARG A 42 -12.59 -14.41 3.73
CA ARG A 42 -13.68 -14.76 2.81
C ARG A 42 -15.02 -14.78 3.54
N PHE A 43 -16.08 -14.41 2.81
CA PHE A 43 -17.43 -14.48 3.32
C PHE A 43 -17.88 -15.93 3.49
N ILE A 44 -18.14 -16.33 4.74
CA ILE A 44 -18.73 -17.63 5.04
C ILE A 44 -20.24 -17.53 4.82
N LEU A 45 -20.80 -18.41 3.98
CA LEU A 45 -22.24 -18.46 3.74
C LEU A 45 -22.95 -18.94 5.03
N PRO A 46 -23.78 -18.12 5.70
CA PRO A 46 -24.33 -18.47 7.01
C PRO A 46 -25.14 -19.78 6.99
N ASP A 47 -25.94 -19.99 5.94
CA ASP A 47 -26.77 -21.18 5.78
C ASP A 47 -25.98 -22.47 5.45
N SER A 48 -24.67 -22.36 5.25
CA SER A 48 -23.80 -23.51 4.93
C SER A 48 -23.10 -24.11 6.15
N VAL A 49 -23.18 -23.46 7.31
CA VAL A 49 -22.53 -23.89 8.54
C VAL A 49 -23.23 -25.14 9.07
N SER A 50 -22.49 -26.25 9.20
CA SER A 50 -23.10 -27.55 9.47
C SER A 50 -23.33 -27.86 10.95
N ASN A 51 -22.56 -27.25 11.85
CA ASN A 51 -22.57 -27.55 13.28
C ASN A 51 -22.16 -26.30 14.07
N GLY A 52 -23.10 -25.74 14.84
CA GLY A 52 -22.88 -24.52 15.61
C GLY A 52 -23.35 -23.25 14.90
N VAL A 53 -23.12 -22.11 15.56
CA VAL A 53 -23.49 -20.78 15.07
C VAL A 53 -22.23 -19.99 14.80
N LEU A 54 -22.10 -19.48 13.57
CA LEU A 54 -20.99 -18.65 13.15
C LEU A 54 -21.46 -17.21 12.95
N ASN A 55 -20.75 -16.27 13.56
CA ASN A 55 -20.89 -14.84 13.27
C ASN A 55 -19.61 -14.34 12.60
N GLN A 56 -19.75 -13.45 11.62
CA GLN A 56 -18.64 -12.83 10.91
C GLN A 56 -18.84 -11.32 10.85
N ILE A 57 -17.81 -10.57 11.23
CA ILE A 57 -17.72 -9.11 11.10
C ILE A 57 -16.38 -8.81 10.44
N GLY A 58 -16.36 -8.45 9.16
CA GLY A 58 -15.10 -8.34 8.45
C GLY A 58 -14.41 -9.69 8.30
N SER A 59 -13.14 -9.75 8.68
CA SER A 59 -12.37 -11.00 8.84
C SER A 59 -12.63 -11.73 10.16
N PHE A 60 -13.26 -11.08 11.15
CA PHE A 60 -13.44 -11.61 12.49
C PHE A 60 -14.58 -12.62 12.56
N CYS A 61 -14.25 -13.88 12.79
CA CYS A 61 -15.21 -14.98 12.89
C CYS A 61 -15.27 -15.54 14.31
N THR A 62 -16.47 -15.76 14.84
CA THR A 62 -16.71 -16.51 16.07
C THR A 62 -17.60 -17.71 15.77
N LEU A 63 -17.15 -18.92 16.10
CA LEU A 63 -17.88 -20.17 15.95
C LEU A 63 -18.21 -20.74 17.32
N LYS A 64 -19.50 -20.73 17.66
CA LYS A 64 -20.02 -21.31 18.90
C LYS A 64 -20.62 -22.69 18.63
N PRO A 65 -20.10 -23.78 19.23
CA PRO A 65 -20.61 -25.13 19.03
C PRO A 65 -22.02 -25.31 19.62
N GLU A 66 -22.77 -26.30 19.14
CA GLU A 66 -24.05 -26.71 19.77
C GLU A 66 -23.83 -27.38 21.13
N SER A 67 -22.75 -28.17 21.25
CA SER A 67 -22.36 -28.80 22.52
C SER A 67 -21.63 -27.80 23.41
N MET A 68 -22.05 -27.72 24.68
CA MET A 68 -21.38 -26.90 25.70
C MET A 68 -20.06 -27.51 26.21
N VAL A 69 -19.77 -28.77 25.89
CA VAL A 69 -18.55 -29.46 26.37
C VAL A 69 -17.79 -30.09 25.21
N LEU A 70 -16.48 -29.86 25.16
CA LEU A 70 -15.53 -30.60 24.34
C LEU A 70 -14.54 -31.32 25.25
N ALA A 71 -14.64 -32.65 25.30
CA ALA A 71 -13.82 -33.47 26.18
C ALA A 71 -12.31 -33.32 25.90
N ALA A 72 -11.50 -33.59 26.92
CA ALA A 72 -10.05 -33.74 26.79
C ALA A 72 -9.72 -34.76 25.69
N ASN A 73 -8.66 -34.49 24.93
CA ASN A 73 -8.20 -35.34 23.82
C ASN A 73 -9.26 -35.65 22.72
N HIS A 74 -10.30 -34.82 22.61
CA HIS A 74 -11.33 -34.91 21.56
C HIS A 74 -11.24 -33.75 20.57
N ASN A 75 -12.07 -33.81 19.53
CA ASN A 75 -12.20 -32.75 18.54
C ASN A 75 -13.66 -32.37 18.29
N PHE A 76 -13.82 -31.16 17.78
CA PHE A 76 -15.05 -30.63 17.22
C PHE A 76 -14.89 -30.48 15.71
N TYR A 77 -15.94 -30.83 14.96
CA TYR A 77 -15.96 -30.73 13.50
C TYR A 77 -17.13 -29.89 13.02
N CYS A 78 -16.87 -29.00 12.07
CA CYS A 78 -17.85 -28.18 11.37
C CYS A 78 -17.47 -28.05 9.89
N GLU A 79 -18.47 -28.06 9.01
CA GLU A 79 -18.32 -27.66 7.61
C GLU A 79 -18.90 -26.27 7.40
N PHE A 80 -18.37 -25.56 6.41
CA PHE A 80 -18.98 -24.36 5.85
C PHE A 80 -18.56 -24.19 4.38
N SER A 81 -19.23 -23.30 3.66
CA SER A 81 -18.97 -22.99 2.25
C SER A 81 -18.81 -21.49 2.04
N ILE A 82 -18.09 -21.14 0.97
CA ILE A 82 -17.89 -19.75 0.53
C ILE A 82 -18.18 -19.63 -0.98
N GLY A 83 -18.59 -18.44 -1.41
CA GLY A 83 -18.69 -18.07 -2.82
C GLY A 83 -17.33 -17.61 -3.37
N SER A 84 -16.45 -18.54 -3.75
CA SER A 84 -15.11 -18.20 -4.26
C SER A 84 -14.63 -19.17 -5.33
N ASN A 85 -13.66 -18.72 -6.11
CA ASN A 85 -12.75 -19.60 -6.85
C ASN A 85 -11.88 -20.44 -5.89
N PRO A 86 -11.26 -21.54 -6.37
CA PRO A 86 -10.37 -22.38 -5.57
C PRO A 86 -9.26 -21.58 -4.87
N PHE A 87 -8.96 -21.97 -3.63
CA PHE A 87 -7.81 -21.43 -2.89
C PHE A 87 -6.50 -21.95 -3.48
N ARG A 88 -5.51 -21.08 -3.56
CA ARG A 88 -4.24 -21.35 -4.24
C ARG A 88 -3.06 -21.28 -3.28
N TYR A 89 -3.20 -20.57 -2.17
CA TYR A 89 -2.12 -20.28 -1.23
C TYR A 89 -2.48 -20.68 0.18
N HIS A 90 -1.46 -20.95 0.99
CA HIS A 90 -1.65 -21.16 2.42
C HIS A 90 -2.16 -19.90 3.13
N SER A 91 -1.87 -18.70 2.59
CA SER A 91 -2.39 -17.42 3.06
C SER A 91 -3.89 -17.23 2.86
N ASP A 92 -4.54 -18.03 2.01
CA ASP A 92 -6.01 -18.03 1.92
C ASP A 92 -6.67 -18.69 3.14
N GLY A 93 -5.89 -19.42 3.97
CA GLY A 93 -6.36 -20.09 5.18
C GLY A 93 -6.69 -19.14 6.33
N LEU A 94 -6.79 -19.70 7.54
CA LEU A 94 -6.96 -18.88 8.74
C LEU A 94 -5.65 -18.16 9.06
N ASN A 95 -5.71 -16.87 9.37
CA ASN A 95 -4.52 -16.10 9.74
C ASN A 95 -4.11 -16.37 11.19
N GLU A 96 -5.09 -16.39 12.10
CA GLU A 96 -4.93 -16.64 13.53
C GLU A 96 -6.20 -17.30 14.10
N ALA A 97 -6.08 -17.97 15.23
CA ALA A 97 -7.20 -18.54 15.98
C ALA A 97 -6.98 -18.49 17.50
N LEU A 98 -8.09 -18.38 18.23
CA LEU A 98 -8.18 -18.37 19.69
C LEU A 98 -9.33 -19.26 20.16
N VAL A 99 -9.24 -19.76 21.38
CA VAL A 99 -10.36 -20.40 22.07
C VAL A 99 -10.62 -19.72 23.40
N ASP A 100 -11.88 -19.39 23.63
CA ASP A 100 -12.38 -18.89 24.91
C ASP A 100 -13.21 -20.00 25.56
N PHE A 101 -13.02 -20.26 26.85
CA PHE A 101 -13.67 -21.36 27.59
C PHE A 101 -13.77 -21.03 29.08
N VAL A 102 -14.60 -21.76 29.83
CA VAL A 102 -14.83 -21.49 31.26
C VAL A 102 -14.13 -22.52 32.13
N VAL A 103 -13.34 -22.04 33.11
CA VAL A 103 -12.71 -22.86 34.15
C VAL A 103 -13.09 -22.29 35.52
N ASN A 104 -13.74 -23.11 36.37
CA ASN A 104 -14.20 -22.70 37.70
C ASN A 104 -15.05 -21.42 37.70
N GLY A 105 -15.87 -21.21 36.67
CA GLY A 105 -16.73 -20.03 36.52
C GLY A 105 -16.03 -18.78 35.97
N ASN A 106 -14.73 -18.84 35.65
CA ASN A 106 -14.00 -17.74 35.03
C ASN A 106 -13.70 -18.05 33.56
N THR A 107 -13.92 -17.09 32.68
CA THR A 107 -13.49 -17.19 31.27
C THR A 107 -11.96 -17.20 31.21
N GLN A 108 -11.43 -18.17 30.48
CA GLN A 108 -10.04 -18.32 30.10
C GLN A 108 -9.95 -18.20 28.58
N ARG A 109 -8.79 -17.77 28.09
CA ARG A 109 -8.48 -17.66 26.68
C ARG A 109 -7.13 -18.27 26.39
N ALA A 110 -7.03 -18.99 25.28
CA ALA A 110 -5.79 -19.57 24.81
C ALA A 110 -5.62 -19.37 23.31
N GLU A 111 -4.37 -19.25 22.87
CA GLU A 111 -4.01 -19.29 21.46
C GLU A 111 -4.22 -20.70 20.90
N VAL A 112 -4.63 -20.77 19.64
CA VAL A 112 -4.88 -22.01 18.92
C VAL A 112 -3.90 -22.09 17.76
N ASP A 113 -3.16 -23.20 17.69
CA ASP A 113 -2.27 -23.45 16.56
C ASP A 113 -3.10 -23.59 15.28
N VAL A 114 -2.80 -22.80 14.27
CA VAL A 114 -3.42 -22.92 12.95
C VAL A 114 -2.54 -23.77 12.05
N THR A 115 -3.03 -24.95 11.68
CA THR A 115 -2.36 -25.79 10.68
C THR A 115 -2.52 -25.14 9.30
N PRO A 116 -1.46 -25.07 8.46
CA PRO A 116 -1.60 -24.62 7.07
C PRO A 116 -2.72 -25.38 6.36
N ILE A 117 -3.59 -24.64 5.69
CA ILE A 117 -4.76 -25.23 5.03
C ILE A 117 -4.34 -26.34 4.05
N VAL A 118 -5.06 -27.46 4.08
CA VAL A 118 -4.90 -28.52 3.09
C VAL A 118 -5.63 -28.11 1.80
N LEU A 119 -4.85 -27.63 0.84
CA LEU A 119 -5.33 -27.18 -0.47
C LEU A 119 -5.70 -28.36 -1.37
N ALA A 120 -6.82 -28.27 -2.09
CA ALA A 120 -7.20 -29.25 -3.11
C ALA A 120 -6.54 -28.98 -4.46
N SER A 121 -6.42 -27.71 -4.85
CA SER A 121 -5.96 -27.29 -6.17
C SER A 121 -4.82 -26.25 -6.15
N PRO A 122 -3.65 -26.54 -5.54
CA PRO A 122 -2.49 -25.65 -5.67
C PRO A 122 -2.03 -25.59 -7.13
N TYR A 123 -1.42 -24.47 -7.53
CA TYR A 123 -0.81 -24.38 -8.86
C TYR A 123 0.35 -25.36 -9.00
N ARG A 124 0.47 -25.94 -10.21
CA ARG A 124 1.63 -26.77 -10.59
C ARG A 124 2.74 -25.96 -11.27
N GLU A 125 2.38 -24.85 -11.89
CA GLU A 125 3.34 -23.96 -12.55
C GLU A 125 4.16 -23.17 -11.52
N ARG A 126 5.33 -22.70 -11.93
CA ARG A 126 6.21 -21.83 -11.17
C ARG A 126 6.78 -20.79 -12.13
N SER A 127 6.94 -19.57 -11.68
CA SER A 127 7.73 -18.56 -12.37
C SER A 127 9.20 -18.91 -12.25
N ASP A 128 9.93 -18.83 -13.35
CA ASP A 128 11.36 -19.10 -13.40
C ASP A 128 12.10 -17.82 -13.79
N ILE A 129 13.14 -17.47 -13.02
CA ILE A 129 14.00 -16.33 -13.31
C ILE A 129 15.31 -16.88 -13.88
N PRO A 130 15.65 -16.55 -15.13
CA PRO A 130 16.84 -17.11 -15.75
C PRO A 130 18.11 -16.70 -14.98
N PRO A 131 19.17 -17.53 -15.01
CA PRO A 131 20.48 -17.14 -14.53
C PRO A 131 20.92 -15.84 -15.20
N SER A 132 21.25 -14.84 -14.40
CA SER A 132 21.67 -13.53 -14.91
C SER A 132 23.14 -13.25 -14.60
N LEU A 133 23.80 -12.53 -15.49
CA LEU A 133 25.09 -11.87 -15.22
C LEU A 133 24.89 -10.70 -14.24
N ILE A 134 25.98 -10.22 -13.65
CA ILE A 134 25.99 -9.01 -12.83
C ILE A 134 26.36 -7.83 -13.74
N HIS A 135 25.47 -6.83 -13.84
CA HIS A 135 25.75 -5.62 -14.62
C HIS A 135 26.79 -4.74 -13.91
N ALA A 136 27.72 -4.15 -14.69
CA ALA A 136 28.78 -3.29 -14.15
C ALA A 136 28.26 -1.94 -13.61
N GLN A 137 27.07 -1.52 -14.00
CA GLN A 137 26.37 -0.33 -13.47
C GLN A 137 24.94 -0.74 -13.09
N PRO A 138 24.70 -1.21 -11.85
CA PRO A 138 23.43 -1.78 -11.42
C PRO A 138 22.38 -0.70 -11.14
N LEU A 139 22.04 0.08 -12.16
CA LEU A 139 21.17 1.25 -12.01
C LEU A 139 19.70 0.90 -12.14
N LEU A 140 18.90 1.23 -11.12
CA LEU A 140 17.46 1.04 -11.06
C LEU A 140 16.81 2.35 -10.62
N PRO A 141 15.98 3.00 -11.44
CA PRO A 141 15.67 2.68 -12.84
C PRO A 141 16.87 2.92 -13.78
N LYS A 142 16.88 2.27 -14.94
CA LYS A 142 17.85 2.52 -16.02
C LYS A 142 17.78 3.98 -16.49
N PRO A 143 18.91 4.72 -16.51
CA PRO A 143 18.93 6.05 -17.12
C PRO A 143 18.61 5.99 -18.62
N ASN A 144 17.86 6.98 -19.12
CA ASN A 144 17.47 7.04 -20.53
C ASN A 144 18.66 7.25 -21.48
N HIS A 145 19.77 7.82 -20.99
CA HIS A 145 21.03 7.90 -21.75
C HIS A 145 22.22 7.77 -20.80
N ILE A 146 23.11 6.82 -21.10
CA ILE A 146 24.37 6.60 -20.38
C ILE A 146 25.47 6.20 -21.36
N GLU A 147 26.60 6.90 -21.31
CA GLU A 147 27.85 6.53 -21.97
C GLU A 147 28.87 6.18 -20.88
N VAL A 148 29.49 4.99 -20.96
CA VAL A 148 30.45 4.49 -19.95
C VAL A 148 31.85 4.45 -20.56
N HIS A 149 32.86 4.76 -19.74
CA HIS A 149 34.28 4.69 -20.06
C HIS A 149 34.98 3.62 -19.21
N GLU A 150 36.22 3.26 -19.58
CA GLU A 150 36.99 2.21 -18.89
C GLU A 150 37.65 2.69 -17.58
N SER A 151 37.83 4.00 -17.40
CA SER A 151 38.48 4.58 -16.22
C SER A 151 37.49 4.85 -15.08
N TYR A 152 38.04 5.10 -13.88
CA TYR A 152 37.28 5.29 -12.64
C TYR A 152 37.72 6.57 -11.92
N PHE A 153 36.77 7.20 -11.25
CA PHE A 153 37.04 8.22 -10.24
C PHE A 153 37.22 7.55 -8.88
N SER A 154 38.33 7.85 -8.19
CA SER A 154 38.57 7.39 -6.83
C SER A 154 37.90 8.32 -5.81
N LEU A 155 36.93 7.79 -5.07
CA LEU A 155 36.18 8.49 -4.04
C LEU A 155 36.74 8.13 -2.65
N HIS A 156 37.49 9.06 -2.07
CA HIS A 156 38.08 8.93 -0.73
C HIS A 156 37.65 10.10 0.19
N ASN A 157 37.84 9.98 1.51
CA ASN A 157 37.34 10.94 2.52
C ASN A 157 37.83 12.40 2.36
N ARG A 158 38.93 12.64 1.63
CA ARG A 158 39.45 13.99 1.30
C ARG A 158 38.78 14.64 0.08
N VAL A 159 37.89 13.93 -0.62
CA VAL A 159 37.14 14.49 -1.74
C VAL A 159 36.18 15.56 -1.21
N GLY A 160 36.32 16.79 -1.70
CA GLY A 160 35.43 17.89 -1.33
C GLY A 160 34.13 17.87 -2.14
N ILE A 161 33.05 18.32 -1.50
CA ILE A 161 31.74 18.53 -2.12
C ILE A 161 31.39 20.02 -2.13
N SER A 162 31.00 20.55 -3.28
CA SER A 162 30.60 21.95 -3.46
C SER A 162 29.22 22.07 -4.09
N THR A 163 28.45 23.05 -3.61
CA THR A 163 27.17 23.46 -4.18
C THR A 163 27.25 24.88 -4.71
N TYR A 164 26.85 25.08 -5.97
CA TYR A 164 26.78 26.39 -6.62
C TYR A 164 25.33 26.80 -6.91
N SER A 165 24.37 26.22 -6.18
CA SER A 165 22.93 26.50 -6.28
C SER A 165 22.20 25.96 -5.06
N ASP A 166 21.34 26.77 -4.45
CA ASP A 166 20.56 26.36 -3.27
C ASP A 166 19.54 25.24 -3.57
N LEU A 167 19.16 25.09 -4.84
CA LEU A 167 18.31 23.99 -5.30
C LEU A 167 18.92 22.61 -5.02
N ALA A 168 20.25 22.52 -4.89
CA ALA A 168 20.98 21.29 -4.66
C ALA A 168 21.12 20.92 -3.19
N ASN A 169 20.89 21.83 -2.24
CA ASN A 169 21.23 21.64 -0.81
C ASN A 169 20.63 20.35 -0.24
N SER A 170 19.33 20.17 -0.42
CA SER A 170 18.58 18.99 0.03
C SER A 170 19.11 17.67 -0.55
N ALA A 171 19.51 17.67 -1.82
CA ALA A 171 20.03 16.48 -2.49
C ALA A 171 21.48 16.17 -2.11
N LYS A 172 22.26 17.21 -1.81
CA LYS A 172 23.62 17.12 -1.28
C LYS A 172 23.60 16.57 0.15
N ASP A 173 22.73 17.11 1.02
CA ASP A 173 22.58 16.63 2.39
C ASP A 173 22.13 15.16 2.40
N TRP A 174 21.12 14.82 1.60
CA TRP A 174 20.66 13.44 1.48
C TRP A 174 21.74 12.48 0.96
N LEU A 175 22.54 12.88 -0.04
CA LEU A 175 23.66 12.08 -0.52
C LEU A 175 24.67 11.80 0.60
N LEU A 176 25.03 12.81 1.38
CA LEU A 176 25.98 12.68 2.49
C LEU A 176 25.43 11.76 3.59
N ASP A 177 24.16 11.92 3.93
CA ASP A 177 23.48 11.08 4.92
C ASP A 177 23.45 9.61 4.50
N GLU A 178 23.15 9.32 3.22
CA GLU A 178 23.11 7.94 2.72
C GLU A 178 24.49 7.31 2.62
N LEU A 179 25.53 8.06 2.22
CA LEU A 179 26.90 7.56 2.24
C LEU A 179 27.35 7.18 3.65
N LYS A 180 27.00 8.00 4.64
CA LYS A 180 27.27 7.71 6.05
C LYS A 180 26.46 6.50 6.53
N ARG A 181 25.16 6.44 6.24
CA ARG A 181 24.25 5.39 6.70
C ARG A 181 24.61 4.02 6.10
N ILE A 182 24.80 3.97 4.78
CA ILE A 182 24.99 2.71 4.02
C ILE A 182 26.44 2.26 4.10
N HIS A 183 27.39 3.17 3.91
CA HIS A 183 28.80 2.83 3.74
C HIS A 183 29.71 3.28 4.88
N GLN A 184 29.17 3.89 5.95
CA GLN A 184 29.96 4.46 7.04
C GLN A 184 31.06 5.40 6.51
N PHE A 185 30.75 6.11 5.41
CA PHE A 185 31.70 6.92 4.67
C PHE A 185 31.31 8.39 4.74
N GLU A 186 32.25 9.23 5.19
CA GLU A 186 32.07 10.66 5.34
C GLU A 186 32.96 11.43 4.37
N LEU A 187 32.37 12.34 3.61
CA LEU A 187 33.09 13.32 2.80
C LEU A 187 33.38 14.54 3.65
N THR A 188 34.65 14.94 3.76
CA THR A 188 35.03 16.18 4.45
C THR A 188 34.98 17.37 3.50
N ALA A 189 34.52 18.53 3.99
CA ALA A 189 34.57 19.76 3.22
C ALA A 189 36.04 20.13 2.93
N SER A 190 36.36 20.39 1.66
CA SER A 190 37.71 20.73 1.20
C SER A 190 37.67 21.90 0.23
N ASN A 191 38.71 22.74 0.27
CA ASN A 191 38.87 23.92 -0.59
C ASN A 191 38.96 23.58 -2.09
N ASN A 192 39.27 22.32 -2.43
CA ASN A 192 39.24 21.82 -3.80
C ASN A 192 38.18 20.72 -3.91
N SER A 193 37.00 21.05 -4.43
CA SER A 193 35.86 20.12 -4.49
C SER A 193 35.80 19.39 -5.83
N GLN A 194 35.82 18.06 -5.76
CA GLN A 194 35.70 17.19 -6.93
C GLN A 194 34.25 16.75 -7.17
N VAL A 195 33.39 16.74 -6.15
CA VAL A 195 31.94 16.53 -6.32
C VAL A 195 31.24 17.90 -6.40
N ILE A 196 30.68 18.22 -7.56
CA ILE A 196 30.22 19.57 -7.89
C ILE A 196 28.76 19.55 -8.30
N PHE A 197 27.91 20.24 -7.53
CA PHE A 197 26.51 20.51 -7.89
C PHE A 197 26.39 21.89 -8.53
N LYS A 198 25.93 21.95 -9.78
CA LYS A 198 25.78 23.19 -10.55
C LYS A 198 24.38 23.31 -11.15
N SER A 199 23.77 24.48 -11.07
CA SER A 199 22.48 24.71 -11.75
C SER A 199 22.65 24.69 -13.27
N ASN A 200 21.70 24.07 -13.96
CA ASN A 200 21.54 24.16 -15.40
C ASN A 200 20.06 24.42 -15.75
N PRO A 201 19.68 25.70 -15.98
CA PRO A 201 18.30 26.09 -16.22
C PRO A 201 17.67 25.54 -17.50
N THR A 202 18.46 24.96 -18.43
CA THR A 202 17.92 24.37 -19.67
C THR A 202 17.35 22.97 -19.45
N LEU A 203 17.42 22.43 -18.24
CA LEU A 203 16.92 21.10 -17.89
C LEU A 203 15.56 21.21 -17.22
N ASP A 204 14.58 20.50 -17.77
CA ASP A 204 13.22 20.45 -17.23
C ASP A 204 13.15 19.88 -15.80
N LYS A 205 11.98 20.02 -15.17
CA LYS A 205 11.72 19.48 -13.83
C LYS A 205 12.03 17.97 -13.77
N GLY A 206 12.93 17.59 -12.87
CA GLY A 206 13.36 16.20 -12.71
C GLY A 206 14.43 15.73 -13.70
N ALA A 207 14.79 16.52 -14.72
CA ALA A 207 15.91 16.19 -15.59
C ALA A 207 17.25 16.52 -14.91
N TYR A 208 18.28 15.73 -15.20
CA TYR A 208 19.63 15.95 -14.70
C TYR A 208 20.70 15.49 -15.70
N ARG A 209 21.93 15.96 -15.47
CA ARG A 209 23.15 15.40 -16.06
C ARG A 209 24.10 15.02 -14.94
N LEU A 210 24.70 13.84 -15.04
CA LEU A 210 25.78 13.38 -14.17
C LEU A 210 26.98 13.06 -15.07
N LYS A 211 28.12 13.70 -14.83
CA LYS A 211 29.36 13.41 -15.54
C LYS A 211 30.44 13.05 -14.55
N VAL A 212 31.00 11.86 -14.71
CA VAL A 212 32.13 11.36 -13.92
C VAL A 212 33.36 11.33 -14.83
N THR A 213 34.42 12.02 -14.41
CA THR A 213 35.76 11.99 -14.99
C THR A 213 36.75 11.51 -13.94
N GLU A 214 37.99 11.21 -14.33
CA GLU A 214 39.05 10.81 -13.39
C GLU A 214 39.35 11.88 -12.32
N GLU A 215 39.01 13.14 -12.60
CA GLU A 215 39.27 14.27 -11.72
C GLU A 215 38.04 14.75 -10.92
N SER A 216 36.81 14.47 -11.39
CA SER A 216 35.61 15.08 -10.81
C SER A 216 34.31 14.33 -11.10
N ILE A 217 33.31 14.55 -10.24
CA ILE A 217 31.91 14.19 -10.43
C ILE A 217 31.11 15.49 -10.51
N LYS A 218 30.50 15.76 -11.66
CA LYS A 218 29.67 16.94 -11.87
C LYS A 218 28.20 16.57 -12.02
N ILE A 219 27.36 17.18 -11.20
CA ILE A 219 25.91 17.06 -11.22
C ILE A 219 25.30 18.37 -11.69
N GLU A 220 24.46 18.32 -12.72
CA GLU A 220 23.71 19.46 -13.24
C GLU A 220 22.20 19.21 -13.24
N ALA A 221 21.41 20.15 -12.74
CA ALA A 221 19.95 20.10 -12.80
C ALA A 221 19.32 21.50 -12.79
N GLY A 222 18.11 21.61 -13.34
CA GLY A 222 17.29 22.83 -13.31
C GLY A 222 16.28 22.87 -12.14
N SER A 223 16.23 21.83 -11.32
CA SER A 223 15.22 21.67 -10.26
C SER A 223 15.78 20.87 -9.07
N LYS A 224 15.20 21.10 -7.88
CA LYS A 224 15.52 20.32 -6.66
C LYS A 224 15.40 18.81 -6.88
N SER A 225 14.32 18.38 -7.54
CA SER A 225 14.09 16.96 -7.85
C SER A 225 15.14 16.37 -8.79
N GLY A 226 15.61 17.14 -9.79
CA GLY A 226 16.68 16.68 -10.69
C GLY A 226 17.98 16.41 -9.94
N PHE A 227 18.35 17.27 -8.97
CA PHE A 227 19.49 17.01 -8.10
C PHE A 227 19.29 15.76 -7.23
N THR A 228 18.11 15.55 -6.65
CA THR A 228 17.81 14.32 -5.89
C THR A 228 17.96 13.08 -6.76
N TYR A 229 17.44 13.08 -7.98
CA TYR A 229 17.54 11.92 -8.88
C TYR A 229 18.97 11.64 -9.34
N ALA A 230 19.78 12.69 -9.55
CA ALA A 230 21.20 12.53 -9.82
C ALA A 230 21.95 11.89 -8.63
N SER A 231 21.65 12.33 -7.40
CA SER A 231 22.21 11.72 -6.18
C SER A 231 21.79 10.25 -6.04
N ALA A 232 20.53 9.91 -6.34
CA ALA A 232 20.05 8.53 -6.33
C ALA A 232 20.82 7.63 -7.32
N THR A 233 21.08 8.13 -8.54
CA THR A 233 21.91 7.42 -9.52
C THR A 233 23.35 7.29 -9.04
N LEU A 234 23.92 8.34 -8.46
CA LEU A 234 25.29 8.32 -7.95
C LEU A 234 25.45 7.28 -6.82
N LEU A 235 24.50 7.19 -5.89
CA LEU A 235 24.51 6.19 -4.82
C LEU A 235 24.59 4.75 -5.35
N GLN A 236 23.93 4.45 -6.47
CA GLN A 236 23.97 3.13 -7.11
C GLN A 236 25.21 2.89 -7.98
N LEU A 237 25.88 3.96 -8.44
CA LEU A 237 27.15 3.85 -9.17
C LEU A 237 28.36 3.65 -8.25
N ILE A 238 28.26 4.07 -6.99
CA ILE A 238 29.33 3.95 -6.02
C ILE A 238 29.56 2.48 -5.67
N ARG A 239 30.82 2.07 -5.77
CA ARG A 239 31.28 0.72 -5.41
C ARG A 239 32.38 0.82 -4.37
N ARG A 240 32.39 -0.10 -3.41
CA ARG A 240 33.55 -0.28 -2.53
C ARG A 240 34.64 -1.04 -3.30
N ASN A 241 35.87 -0.54 -3.25
CA ASN A 241 37.01 -1.19 -3.88
C ASN A 241 37.73 -2.10 -2.84
N GLY A 242 37.42 -3.39 -2.87
CA GLY A 242 38.11 -4.40 -2.05
C GLY A 242 38.01 -4.19 -0.54
N GLU A 243 39.09 -4.50 0.18
CA GLU A 243 39.21 -4.36 1.65
C GLU A 243 39.56 -2.93 2.10
N ASP A 244 39.86 -2.04 1.16
CA ASP A 244 40.21 -0.65 1.47
C ASP A 244 38.95 0.20 1.72
N THR A 245 39.08 1.25 2.53
CA THR A 245 37.98 2.21 2.79
C THR A 245 37.66 3.11 1.59
N SER A 246 38.34 2.91 0.45
CA SER A 246 38.16 3.71 -0.77
C SER A 246 36.99 3.20 -1.61
N MET A 247 36.23 4.15 -2.15
CA MET A 247 35.15 3.85 -3.09
C MET A 247 35.54 4.29 -4.49
N GLU A 248 34.86 3.76 -5.49
CA GLU A 248 35.07 4.11 -6.89
C GLU A 248 33.74 4.36 -7.59
N VAL A 249 33.81 5.21 -8.62
CA VAL A 249 32.69 5.52 -9.51
C VAL A 249 33.21 5.44 -10.94
N VAL A 250 32.58 4.63 -11.78
CA VAL A 250 32.99 4.51 -13.19
C VAL A 250 32.85 5.83 -13.92
N CYS A 251 33.84 6.20 -14.75
CA CYS A 251 33.75 7.38 -15.58
C CYS A 251 32.63 7.22 -16.60
N CYS A 252 31.72 8.19 -16.64
CA CYS A 252 30.52 8.11 -17.46
C CYS A 252 29.90 9.48 -17.71
N SER A 253 29.00 9.55 -18.70
CA SER A 253 28.16 10.70 -18.99
C SER A 253 26.71 10.26 -19.07
N ILE A 254 25.90 10.70 -18.10
CA ILE A 254 24.47 10.40 -17.99
C ILE A 254 23.68 11.67 -18.30
N LYS A 255 22.66 11.54 -19.15
CA LYS A 255 21.62 12.56 -19.38
C LYS A 255 20.29 11.87 -19.17
N ASP A 256 19.49 12.37 -18.24
CA ASP A 256 18.34 11.60 -17.79
C ASP A 256 17.17 12.48 -17.40
N ARG A 257 15.97 11.93 -17.54
CA ARG A 257 14.69 12.58 -17.24
C ARG A 257 13.63 11.52 -16.97
N PRO A 258 12.59 11.82 -16.17
CA PRO A 258 11.48 10.89 -16.01
C PRO A 258 10.61 10.79 -17.27
N ARG A 259 10.08 9.61 -17.54
CA ARG A 259 9.01 9.36 -18.51
C ARG A 259 7.67 9.95 -18.04
N PHE A 260 7.28 9.68 -16.79
CA PHE A 260 6.02 10.17 -16.21
C PHE A 260 6.24 11.22 -15.10
N LYS A 261 5.32 12.18 -14.99
CA LYS A 261 5.39 13.25 -13.99
C LYS A 261 5.03 12.74 -12.59
N TYR A 262 4.01 11.90 -12.50
CA TYR A 262 3.59 11.23 -11.26
C TYR A 262 4.21 9.84 -11.18
N ARG A 263 4.91 9.55 -10.08
CA ARG A 263 5.52 8.25 -9.81
C ARG A 263 5.29 7.96 -8.34
N GLY A 264 4.21 7.24 -8.07
CA GLY A 264 3.69 7.04 -6.72
C GLY A 264 3.95 5.65 -6.15
N MET A 265 4.00 5.59 -4.83
CA MET A 265 3.81 4.36 -4.09
C MET A 265 2.84 4.66 -2.94
N MET A 266 1.80 3.85 -2.83
CA MET A 266 0.84 3.89 -1.74
C MET A 266 1.18 2.86 -0.66
N LEU A 267 1.10 3.27 0.60
CA LEU A 267 1.14 2.36 1.74
C LEU A 267 -0.17 2.46 2.52
N ASP A 268 -0.82 1.31 2.69
CA ASP A 268 -1.90 1.10 3.65
C ASP A 268 -1.34 1.06 5.07
N CYS A 269 -1.75 2.01 5.90
CA CYS A 269 -1.47 2.02 7.34
C CYS A 269 -2.74 1.80 8.18
N ALA A 270 -3.91 1.70 7.54
CA ALA A 270 -5.19 1.51 8.20
C ALA A 270 -5.36 0.05 8.64
N ARG A 271 -5.11 -0.91 7.73
CA ARG A 271 -5.27 -2.35 8.03
C ARG A 271 -4.27 -2.79 9.09
N HIS A 272 -3.00 -2.45 8.93
CA HIS A 272 -1.98 -2.61 9.95
C HIS A 272 -1.16 -1.32 10.10
N PHE A 273 -0.95 -0.91 11.36
CA PHE A 273 -0.18 0.28 11.67
C PHE A 273 1.31 0.02 11.43
N HIS A 274 1.98 0.98 10.80
CA HIS A 274 3.43 0.99 10.60
C HIS A 274 4.04 2.21 11.28
N SER A 275 5.12 2.03 12.04
CA SER A 275 5.72 3.12 12.80
C SER A 275 6.26 4.24 11.90
N VAL A 276 6.47 5.42 12.49
CA VAL A 276 7.07 6.57 11.81
C VAL A 276 8.42 6.21 11.18
N GLU A 277 9.24 5.39 11.85
CA GLU A 277 10.53 4.92 11.35
C GLU A 277 10.37 4.01 10.13
N GLN A 278 9.38 3.11 10.13
CA GLN A 278 9.10 2.22 9.01
C GLN A 278 8.63 3.03 7.78
N VAL A 279 7.73 4.00 8.00
CA VAL A 279 7.26 4.92 6.95
C VAL A 279 8.40 5.75 6.37
N LYS A 280 9.25 6.36 7.22
CA LYS A 280 10.43 7.11 6.77
C LYS A 280 11.44 6.23 6.02
N ARG A 281 11.67 5.00 6.50
CA ARG A 281 12.55 4.03 5.82
C ARG A 281 12.03 3.72 4.42
N LEU A 282 10.73 3.49 4.26
CA LEU A 282 10.11 3.27 2.95
C LEU A 282 10.26 4.51 2.05
N ILE A 283 9.90 5.70 2.53
CA ILE A 283 10.06 6.97 1.80
C ILE A 283 11.50 7.17 1.31
N ASN A 284 12.49 6.80 2.13
CA ASN A 284 13.90 6.85 1.72
C ASN A 284 14.19 5.88 0.56
N GLN A 285 13.66 4.64 0.61
CA GLN A 285 13.79 3.70 -0.50
C GLN A 285 13.09 4.20 -1.77
N LEU A 286 11.90 4.80 -1.66
CA LEU A 286 11.20 5.41 -2.80
C LEU A 286 12.11 6.43 -3.53
N ALA A 287 12.88 7.21 -2.78
CA ALA A 287 13.81 8.20 -3.33
C ALA A 287 14.98 7.56 -4.07
N HIS A 288 15.52 6.43 -3.59
CA HIS A 288 16.56 5.66 -4.32
C HIS A 288 16.11 5.26 -5.72
N TYR A 289 14.83 4.95 -5.88
CA TYR A 289 14.24 4.54 -7.15
C TYR A 289 13.51 5.67 -7.88
N LYS A 290 13.76 6.92 -7.48
CA LYS A 290 13.27 8.15 -8.14
C LYS A 290 11.74 8.29 -8.21
N PHE A 291 11.01 7.61 -7.31
CA PHE A 291 9.62 7.97 -7.02
C PHE A 291 9.57 9.40 -6.46
N ASN A 292 8.41 10.04 -6.59
CA ASN A 292 8.23 11.42 -6.14
C ASN A 292 6.94 11.65 -5.35
N THR A 293 6.15 10.61 -5.16
CA THR A 293 4.89 10.69 -4.44
C THR A 293 4.77 9.50 -3.50
N PHE A 294 4.46 9.79 -2.24
CA PHE A 294 4.04 8.81 -1.26
C PHE A 294 2.56 9.05 -1.00
N HIS A 295 1.73 8.10 -1.39
CA HIS A 295 0.30 8.11 -1.13
C HIS A 295 0.07 7.41 0.22
N TRP A 296 -0.47 8.14 1.19
CA TRP A 296 -0.59 7.65 2.56
C TRP A 296 -2.04 7.32 2.84
N HIS A 297 -2.36 6.03 2.75
CA HIS A 297 -3.68 5.50 3.04
C HIS A 297 -3.82 5.36 4.56
N LEU A 298 -4.50 6.33 5.17
CA LEU A 298 -4.51 6.60 6.61
C LEU A 298 -5.79 6.18 7.33
N THR A 299 -6.84 5.82 6.59
CA THR A 299 -8.19 5.62 7.13
C THR A 299 -8.85 4.48 6.38
N ASP A 300 -9.40 3.52 7.12
CA ASP A 300 -10.23 2.44 6.56
C ASP A 300 -11.14 1.89 7.67
N ASP A 301 -11.81 0.78 7.41
CA ASP A 301 -12.71 0.10 8.34
C ASP A 301 -11.99 -0.38 9.60
N GLU A 302 -10.76 -0.89 9.47
CA GLU A 302 -10.01 -1.51 10.57
C GLU A 302 -9.14 -0.52 11.37
N GLY A 303 -9.16 0.77 11.00
CA GLY A 303 -8.29 1.74 11.61
C GLY A 303 -8.35 3.16 11.08
N TRP A 304 -8.32 4.11 12.01
CA TRP A 304 -8.10 5.52 11.76
C TRP A 304 -6.74 5.96 12.31
N ARG A 305 -5.85 6.47 11.44
CA ARG A 305 -4.41 6.64 11.78
C ARG A 305 -3.94 8.07 11.88
N ILE A 306 -4.81 9.06 11.73
CA ILE A 306 -4.44 10.48 11.72
C ILE A 306 -5.10 11.24 12.87
N GLU A 307 -4.32 11.94 13.68
CA GLU A 307 -4.86 12.80 14.73
C GLU A 307 -5.65 13.99 14.14
N ILE A 308 -6.94 14.07 14.49
CA ILE A 308 -7.82 15.21 14.24
C ILE A 308 -8.17 15.82 15.58
N LYS A 309 -7.59 16.99 15.91
CA LYS A 309 -7.67 17.56 17.27
C LYS A 309 -9.09 17.97 17.64
N SER A 310 -9.90 18.37 16.67
CA SER A 310 -11.30 18.71 16.86
C SER A 310 -12.22 17.49 17.03
N LEU A 311 -11.74 16.28 16.74
CA LEU A 311 -12.46 15.01 16.81
C LEU A 311 -11.55 13.90 17.41
N PRO A 312 -11.11 14.05 18.68
CA PRO A 312 -10.11 13.17 19.28
C PRO A 312 -10.57 11.71 19.42
N GLU A 313 -11.88 11.43 19.37
CA GLU A 313 -12.45 10.09 19.37
C GLU A 313 -11.93 9.25 18.21
N LEU A 314 -11.64 9.86 17.06
CA LEU A 314 -11.11 9.16 15.88
C LEU A 314 -9.78 8.44 16.17
N THR A 315 -8.96 8.94 17.09
CA THR A 315 -7.72 8.26 17.51
C THR A 315 -7.79 7.64 18.89
N ASN A 316 -8.63 8.15 19.79
CA ASN A 316 -8.84 7.52 21.10
C ASN A 316 -9.55 6.17 20.96
N ILE A 317 -10.45 6.03 19.98
CA ILE A 317 -11.21 4.82 19.67
C ILE A 317 -10.71 4.25 18.34
N GLY A 318 -10.88 4.99 17.24
CA GLY A 318 -10.67 4.49 15.88
C GLY A 318 -9.26 4.01 15.54
N ALA A 319 -8.25 4.39 16.32
CA ALA A 319 -6.88 3.89 16.15
C ALA A 319 -6.63 2.51 16.78
N TRP A 320 -7.59 1.95 17.51
CA TRP A 320 -7.41 0.72 18.29
C TRP A 320 -8.55 -0.26 18.03
N ARG A 321 -8.18 -1.54 17.97
CA ARG A 321 -9.12 -2.66 17.84
C ARG A 321 -8.70 -3.82 18.74
N GLY A 322 -9.65 -4.64 19.15
CA GLY A 322 -9.43 -5.67 20.15
C GLY A 322 -10.74 -6.23 20.67
N LEU A 323 -10.68 -7.33 21.40
CA LEU A 323 -11.87 -7.98 21.96
C LEU A 323 -12.58 -7.14 23.02
N ASP A 324 -11.84 -6.23 23.67
CA ASP A 324 -12.34 -5.29 24.70
C ASP A 324 -12.43 -3.84 24.17
N GLU A 325 -12.27 -3.63 22.87
CA GLU A 325 -12.34 -2.31 22.23
C GLU A 325 -13.69 -2.12 21.50
N SER A 326 -14.01 -0.89 21.08
CA SER A 326 -15.24 -0.63 20.31
C SER A 326 -15.20 -1.15 18.86
N ILE A 327 -14.00 -1.46 18.36
CA ILE A 327 -13.76 -2.05 17.05
C ILE A 327 -13.19 -3.45 17.27
N GLU A 328 -13.83 -4.45 16.68
CA GLU A 328 -13.43 -5.84 16.80
C GLU A 328 -12.03 -6.09 16.19
N PRO A 329 -11.27 -7.08 16.67
CA PRO A 329 -9.99 -7.45 16.05
C PRO A 329 -10.18 -7.82 14.58
N GLN A 330 -9.19 -7.55 13.75
CA GLN A 330 -9.24 -7.84 12.31
C GLN A 330 -7.88 -8.34 11.84
N TYR A 331 -7.92 -9.35 10.97
CA TYR A 331 -6.82 -10.05 10.30
C TYR A 331 -5.83 -10.77 11.21
N THR A 332 -5.18 -10.06 12.12
CA THR A 332 -4.14 -10.59 13.03
C THR A 332 -4.23 -9.92 14.41
N HIS A 333 -3.42 -10.38 15.36
CA HIS A 333 -3.36 -9.91 16.74
C HIS A 333 -4.71 -10.06 17.49
N LEU A 334 -5.42 -11.17 17.27
CA LEU A 334 -6.76 -11.39 17.83
C LEU A 334 -6.80 -11.30 19.37
N SER A 335 -5.71 -11.68 20.04
CA SER A 335 -5.64 -11.83 21.50
C SER A 335 -5.35 -10.53 22.25
N GLN A 336 -5.03 -9.44 21.53
CA GLN A 336 -4.54 -8.20 22.14
C GLN A 336 -5.25 -6.96 21.57
N ARG A 337 -5.18 -5.87 22.33
CA ARG A 337 -5.43 -4.53 21.77
C ARG A 337 -4.34 -4.23 20.75
N TYR A 338 -4.73 -4.04 19.50
CA TYR A 338 -3.82 -3.73 18.41
C TYR A 338 -4.17 -2.37 17.81
N GLY A 339 -3.15 -1.59 17.45
CA GLY A 339 -3.36 -0.28 16.83
C GLY A 339 -2.19 0.67 16.93
N GLY A 340 -2.50 1.93 16.73
CA GLY A 340 -1.55 3.04 16.64
C GLY A 340 -2.07 4.11 15.67
N PHE A 341 -1.58 5.34 15.83
CA PHE A 341 -1.87 6.46 14.95
C PHE A 341 -0.68 7.42 14.93
N TYR A 342 -0.67 8.33 13.96
CA TYR A 342 0.31 9.40 13.84
C TYR A 342 -0.28 10.69 14.40
N THR A 343 0.43 11.27 15.36
CA THR A 343 0.15 12.63 15.82
C THR A 343 0.42 13.63 14.69
N GLN A 344 -0.18 14.82 14.78
CA GLN A 344 0.08 15.87 13.79
C GLN A 344 1.56 16.28 13.76
N GLU A 345 2.28 16.20 14.88
CA GLU A 345 3.72 16.51 14.91
C GLU A 345 4.56 15.44 14.20
N GLU A 346 4.26 14.15 14.41
CA GLU A 346 4.89 13.06 13.67
C GLU A 346 4.60 13.16 12.16
N ILE A 347 3.38 13.52 11.77
CA ILE A 347 3.05 13.73 10.36
C ILE A 347 3.85 14.89 9.78
N LYS A 348 3.96 16.03 10.48
CA LYS A 348 4.81 17.15 10.03
C LYS A 348 6.26 16.72 9.86
N GLU A 349 6.76 15.89 10.77
CA GLU A 349 8.11 15.33 10.70
C GLU A 349 8.29 14.43 9.46
N VAL A 350 7.33 13.53 9.20
CA VAL A 350 7.33 12.65 8.00
C VAL A 350 7.25 13.46 6.71
N VAL A 351 6.38 14.47 6.65
CA VAL A 351 6.24 15.37 5.50
C VAL A 351 7.54 16.13 5.24
N ALA A 352 8.19 16.65 6.28
CA ALA A 352 9.48 17.33 6.16
C ALA A 352 10.59 16.37 5.68
N TYR A 353 10.62 15.15 6.24
CA TYR A 353 11.56 14.10 5.85
C TYR A 353 11.40 13.69 4.38
N ALA A 354 10.15 13.53 3.91
CA ALA A 354 9.83 13.25 2.52
C ALA A 354 10.23 14.40 1.58
N ALA A 355 9.97 15.65 1.98
CA ALA A 355 10.32 16.83 1.21
C ALA A 355 11.84 16.98 1.01
N GLN A 356 12.66 16.54 1.97
CA GLN A 356 14.12 16.50 1.82
C GLN A 356 14.58 15.53 0.71
N ARG A 357 13.74 14.54 0.40
CA ARG A 357 13.94 13.52 -0.65
C ARG A 357 13.13 13.80 -1.91
N SER A 358 12.62 15.02 -2.07
CA SER A 358 11.78 15.42 -3.20
C SER A 358 10.53 14.52 -3.39
N ILE A 359 10.01 13.96 -2.30
CA ILE A 359 8.78 13.18 -2.26
C ILE A 359 7.66 14.07 -1.71
N THR A 360 6.55 14.10 -2.44
CA THR A 360 5.29 14.74 -2.02
C THR A 360 4.46 13.70 -1.27
N VAL A 361 3.94 14.04 -0.10
CA VAL A 361 3.02 13.17 0.64
C VAL A 361 1.59 13.59 0.31
N ILE A 362 0.78 12.64 -0.15
CA ILE A 362 -0.65 12.83 -0.42
C ILE A 362 -1.41 12.02 0.65
N PRO A 363 -2.19 12.67 1.53
CA PRO A 363 -3.03 11.95 2.48
C PRO A 363 -4.29 11.43 1.80
N GLU A 364 -4.80 10.32 2.30
CA GLU A 364 -6.12 9.80 1.96
C GLU A 364 -7.04 9.80 3.18
N ILE A 365 -8.26 10.27 2.98
CA ILE A 365 -9.39 10.19 3.90
C ILE A 365 -10.52 9.51 3.13
N ASP A 366 -10.75 8.23 3.38
CA ASP A 366 -11.70 7.43 2.59
C ASP A 366 -13.14 7.68 3.01
N VAL A 367 -13.99 8.07 2.05
CA VAL A 367 -15.44 8.26 2.23
C VAL A 367 -16.18 8.01 0.91
N PRO A 368 -17.47 7.60 0.93
CA PRO A 368 -18.27 7.25 2.11
C PRO A 368 -18.18 5.77 2.52
N GLY A 369 -17.56 4.92 1.69
CA GLY A 369 -17.19 3.56 2.07
C GLY A 369 -16.00 3.56 3.04
N HIS A 370 -15.54 2.37 3.44
CA HIS A 370 -14.32 2.20 4.23
C HIS A 370 -14.25 3.08 5.50
N CYS A 371 -15.40 3.29 6.14
CA CYS A 371 -15.56 4.28 7.21
C CYS A 371 -15.86 3.68 8.58
N ARG A 372 -15.77 2.35 8.77
CA ARG A 372 -16.18 1.70 10.02
C ARG A 372 -15.47 2.26 11.24
N ALA A 373 -14.16 2.51 11.17
CA ALA A 373 -13.41 3.08 12.29
C ALA A 373 -13.91 4.49 12.68
N ALA A 374 -14.26 5.32 11.69
CA ALA A 374 -14.82 6.65 11.93
C ALA A 374 -16.23 6.55 12.54
N ILE A 375 -17.09 5.69 11.99
CA ILE A 375 -18.47 5.49 12.46
C ILE A 375 -18.50 4.98 13.90
N LYS A 376 -17.65 4.01 14.24
CA LYS A 376 -17.52 3.48 15.62
C LYS A 376 -16.95 4.52 16.60
N SER A 377 -16.14 5.47 16.12
CA SER A 377 -15.59 6.54 16.93
C SER A 377 -16.58 7.68 17.19
N LEU A 378 -17.43 7.98 16.21
CA LEU A 378 -18.36 9.12 16.25
C LEU A 378 -19.82 8.69 16.01
N PRO A 379 -20.37 7.72 16.75
CA PRO A 379 -21.72 7.20 16.49
C PRO A 379 -22.79 8.28 16.64
N HIS A 380 -22.59 9.25 17.53
CA HIS A 380 -23.49 10.38 17.75
C HIS A 380 -23.61 11.34 16.55
N MET A 381 -22.65 11.31 15.61
CA MET A 381 -22.67 12.11 14.38
C MET A 381 -23.01 11.29 13.14
N LEU A 382 -22.60 10.02 13.11
CA LEU A 382 -22.51 9.23 11.88
C LEU A 382 -23.52 8.07 11.79
N VAL A 383 -24.27 7.77 12.85
CA VAL A 383 -25.26 6.68 12.86
C VAL A 383 -26.68 7.25 12.83
N GLU A 384 -27.50 6.77 11.90
CA GLU A 384 -28.94 6.94 11.91
C GLU A 384 -29.57 5.72 12.58
N ALA A 385 -30.20 5.90 13.75
CA ALA A 385 -30.73 4.77 14.53
C ALA A 385 -31.92 4.09 13.83
N GLU A 386 -32.62 4.83 12.96
CA GLU A 386 -33.80 4.39 12.22
C GLU A 386 -33.47 3.69 10.89
N ASP A 387 -32.21 3.70 10.45
CA ASP A 387 -31.81 3.04 9.20
C ASP A 387 -31.78 1.51 9.38
N THR A 388 -32.65 0.81 8.63
CA THR A 388 -32.72 -0.66 8.62
C THR A 388 -32.16 -1.27 7.34
N THR A 389 -31.34 -0.52 6.59
CA THR A 389 -30.76 -0.99 5.35
C THR A 389 -29.85 -2.19 5.59
N GLU A 390 -30.17 -3.32 4.97
CA GLU A 390 -29.30 -4.49 4.95
C GLU A 390 -28.37 -4.43 3.72
N TYR A 391 -27.07 -4.31 3.97
CA TYR A 391 -26.04 -4.34 2.94
C TYR A 391 -24.83 -5.15 3.42
N ARG A 392 -23.91 -5.45 2.50
CA ARG A 392 -22.62 -6.07 2.82
C ARG A 392 -21.53 -5.53 1.91
N SER A 393 -20.44 -5.01 2.47
CA SER A 393 -19.25 -4.59 1.73
C SER A 393 -18.46 -5.77 1.18
N ILE A 394 -17.49 -5.48 0.32
CA ILE A 394 -16.55 -6.48 -0.20
C ILE A 394 -15.77 -7.15 0.94
N GLN A 395 -15.49 -6.40 2.01
CA GLN A 395 -14.77 -6.82 3.21
C GLN A 395 -15.67 -7.48 4.25
N HIS A 396 -16.98 -7.67 3.97
CA HIS A 396 -17.94 -8.36 4.83
C HIS A 396 -18.42 -7.54 6.05
N TYR A 397 -18.47 -6.21 5.93
CA TYR A 397 -19.13 -5.33 6.91
C TYR A 397 -20.53 -4.95 6.47
N ASN A 398 -21.39 -4.61 7.43
CA ASN A 398 -22.78 -4.16 7.20
C ASN A 398 -23.12 -2.85 7.95
N ASP A 399 -22.11 -2.20 8.51
CA ASP A 399 -22.22 -1.02 9.37
C ASP A 399 -21.07 -0.01 9.12
N ASN A 400 -20.50 0.00 7.90
CA ASN A 400 -19.26 0.70 7.56
C ASN A 400 -19.39 1.88 6.58
N VAL A 401 -20.61 2.29 6.21
CA VAL A 401 -20.82 3.33 5.18
C VAL A 401 -21.41 4.60 5.78
N ILE A 402 -20.79 5.75 5.51
CA ILE A 402 -21.28 7.07 5.94
C ILE A 402 -22.64 7.35 5.32
N ASN A 403 -23.56 7.90 6.12
CA ASN A 403 -24.88 8.30 5.67
C ASN A 403 -24.86 9.75 5.12
N PRO A 404 -25.06 9.97 3.80
CA PRO A 404 -24.96 11.29 3.18
C PRO A 404 -26.15 12.22 3.46
N ALA A 405 -27.14 11.78 4.24
CA ALA A 405 -28.28 12.62 4.64
C ALA A 405 -28.19 13.12 6.09
N LEU A 406 -27.22 12.67 6.88
CA LEU A 406 -27.02 13.15 8.23
C LEU A 406 -26.19 14.44 8.25
N PRO A 407 -26.61 15.49 8.99
CA PRO A 407 -25.82 16.71 9.14
C PRO A 407 -24.47 16.45 9.81
N GLY A 408 -24.40 15.46 10.72
CA GLY A 408 -23.17 15.07 11.38
C GLY A 408 -22.09 14.55 10.42
N SER A 409 -22.47 13.91 9.30
CA SER A 409 -21.52 13.46 8.28
C SER A 409 -20.81 14.61 7.57
N TYR A 410 -21.52 15.72 7.34
CA TYR A 410 -20.94 16.94 6.78
C TYR A 410 -20.05 17.67 7.79
N GLU A 411 -20.47 17.74 9.06
CA GLU A 411 -19.64 18.32 10.13
C GLU A 411 -18.34 17.53 10.32
N PHE A 412 -18.43 16.19 10.31
CA PHE A 412 -17.28 15.29 10.38
C PHE A 412 -16.29 15.58 9.24
N ILE A 413 -16.73 15.45 7.99
CA ILE A 413 -15.81 15.58 6.85
C ILE A 413 -15.24 17.00 6.73
N ASP A 414 -16.02 18.04 7.05
CA ASP A 414 -15.53 19.42 7.04
C ASP A 414 -14.38 19.63 8.03
N LYS A 415 -14.55 19.19 9.28
CA LYS A 415 -13.52 19.31 10.33
C LYS A 415 -12.26 18.53 9.98
N VAL A 416 -12.43 17.29 9.50
CA VAL A 416 -11.30 16.45 9.08
C VAL A 416 -10.53 17.13 7.94
N LEU A 417 -11.22 17.55 6.88
CA LEU A 417 -10.58 18.14 5.70
C LEU A 417 -9.86 19.47 6.03
N GLU A 418 -10.40 20.29 6.94
CA GLU A 418 -9.75 21.52 7.41
C GLU A 418 -8.39 21.25 8.08
N GLU A 419 -8.34 20.29 8.99
CA GLU A 419 -7.09 19.93 9.68
C GLU A 419 -6.10 19.24 8.73
N VAL A 420 -6.56 18.30 7.91
CA VAL A 420 -5.72 17.59 6.93
C VAL A 420 -5.15 18.56 5.88
N ALA A 421 -5.96 19.50 5.37
CA ALA A 421 -5.48 20.48 4.40
C ALA A 421 -4.38 21.39 4.96
N THR A 422 -4.43 21.69 6.26
CA THR A 422 -3.41 22.46 6.97
C THR A 422 -2.13 21.65 7.19
N LEU A 423 -2.29 20.36 7.51
CA LEU A 423 -1.18 19.47 7.87
C LEU A 423 -0.33 19.07 6.66
N PHE A 424 -0.95 18.86 5.51
CA PHE A 424 -0.27 18.41 4.29
C PHE A 424 -0.10 19.55 3.29
N PRO A 425 1.15 19.98 2.98
CA PRO A 425 1.40 21.09 2.05
C PRO A 425 1.12 20.72 0.59
N ALA A 426 0.96 19.44 0.27
CA ALA A 426 0.54 19.02 -1.06
C ALA A 426 -0.78 19.69 -1.44
N PRO A 427 -0.96 20.16 -2.70
CA PRO A 427 -2.21 20.75 -3.15
C PRO A 427 -3.25 19.67 -3.51
N TYR A 428 -3.16 18.49 -2.89
CA TYR A 428 -3.98 17.33 -3.19
C TYR A 428 -4.38 16.62 -1.90
N ILE A 429 -5.60 16.09 -1.88
CA ILE A 429 -6.10 15.15 -0.87
C ILE A 429 -6.87 14.06 -1.62
N HIS A 430 -6.60 12.81 -1.30
CA HIS A 430 -7.36 11.66 -1.81
C HIS A 430 -8.58 11.44 -0.92
N ILE A 431 -9.75 11.23 -1.52
CA ILE A 431 -11.04 11.10 -0.82
C ILE A 431 -11.55 9.65 -0.80
N GLY A 432 -10.75 8.72 -1.33
CA GLY A 432 -11.12 7.31 -1.51
C GLY A 432 -12.26 7.16 -2.51
N ALA A 433 -13.42 6.73 -2.02
CA ALA A 433 -14.69 6.54 -2.73
C ALA A 433 -14.85 5.22 -3.50
N ASP A 434 -14.03 4.22 -3.18
CA ASP A 434 -14.11 2.86 -3.69
C ASP A 434 -15.17 2.02 -2.97
N GLU A 435 -15.58 0.94 -3.65
CA GLU A 435 -16.31 -0.21 -3.08
C GLU A 435 -17.56 0.08 -2.24
N VAL A 436 -18.24 1.23 -2.45
CA VAL A 436 -19.53 1.52 -1.83
C VAL A 436 -20.53 0.41 -2.19
N PRO A 437 -21.05 -0.35 -1.21
CA PRO A 437 -21.85 -1.54 -1.47
C PRO A 437 -23.14 -1.21 -2.22
N HIS A 438 -23.58 -2.10 -3.11
CA HIS A 438 -24.89 -1.97 -3.70
C HIS A 438 -25.99 -2.15 -2.63
N GLY A 439 -27.00 -1.26 -2.62
CA GLY A 439 -28.16 -1.35 -1.73
C GLY A 439 -28.09 -0.47 -0.47
N VAL A 440 -26.94 0.15 -0.20
CA VAL A 440 -26.78 1.13 0.90
C VAL A 440 -27.82 2.24 0.83
N TRP A 441 -28.19 2.74 2.01
CA TRP A 441 -29.13 3.85 2.23
C TRP A 441 -30.57 3.61 1.75
N SER A 442 -30.88 2.44 1.17
CA SER A 442 -32.17 2.19 0.51
C SER A 442 -33.36 2.20 1.47
N GLN A 443 -33.13 1.92 2.75
CA GLN A 443 -34.11 1.96 3.83
C GLN A 443 -33.80 3.04 4.89
N SER A 444 -32.87 3.96 4.62
CA SER A 444 -32.60 5.11 5.48
C SER A 444 -33.69 6.17 5.30
N PRO A 445 -34.46 6.52 6.35
CA PRO A 445 -35.47 7.57 6.26
C PRO A 445 -34.90 8.93 5.84
N ALA A 446 -33.75 9.33 6.38
CA ALA A 446 -33.08 10.58 6.00
C ALA A 446 -32.64 10.57 4.53
N CYS A 447 -32.07 9.45 4.04
CA CYS A 447 -31.65 9.35 2.64
C CYS A 447 -32.83 9.32 1.69
N GLN A 448 -33.94 8.65 2.03
CA GLN A 448 -35.17 8.69 1.24
C GLN A 448 -35.71 10.13 1.11
N ALA A 449 -35.75 10.88 2.22
CA ALA A 449 -36.15 12.28 2.19
C ALA A 449 -35.21 13.14 1.32
N LEU A 450 -33.90 12.92 1.42
CA LEU A 450 -32.92 13.64 0.60
C LEU A 450 -33.03 13.28 -0.89
N MET A 451 -33.27 12.01 -1.22
CA MET A 451 -33.53 11.54 -2.59
C MET A 451 -34.74 12.26 -3.19
N GLU A 452 -35.84 12.35 -2.46
CA GLU A 452 -37.04 13.09 -2.87
C GLU A 452 -36.76 14.59 -3.03
N GLN A 453 -36.07 15.20 -2.07
CA GLN A 453 -35.72 16.63 -2.10
C GLN A 453 -34.86 17.01 -3.31
N GLN A 454 -33.91 16.16 -3.68
CA GLN A 454 -32.98 16.40 -4.80
C GLN A 454 -33.51 15.87 -6.14
N GLY A 455 -34.61 15.11 -6.13
CA GLY A 455 -35.16 14.46 -7.32
C GLY A 455 -34.24 13.38 -7.90
N TYR A 456 -33.49 12.69 -7.05
CA TYR A 456 -32.62 11.59 -7.47
C TYR A 456 -33.40 10.30 -7.70
N SER A 457 -32.85 9.43 -8.53
CA SER A 457 -33.49 8.19 -8.98
C SER A 457 -32.70 6.92 -8.64
N ASP A 458 -31.42 7.08 -8.33
CA ASP A 458 -30.51 6.01 -7.88
C ASP A 458 -29.76 6.47 -6.62
N TYR A 459 -29.69 5.62 -5.60
CA TYR A 459 -28.96 5.90 -4.36
C TYR A 459 -27.47 6.16 -4.59
N LYS A 460 -26.87 5.66 -5.69
CA LYS A 460 -25.51 6.04 -6.10
C LYS A 460 -25.35 7.55 -6.34
N GLU A 461 -26.42 8.26 -6.65
CA GLU A 461 -26.38 9.72 -6.78
C GLU A 461 -26.11 10.42 -5.43
N LEU A 462 -26.43 9.77 -4.31
CA LEU A 462 -26.10 10.29 -2.97
C LEU A 462 -24.60 10.23 -2.68
N GLN A 463 -23.90 9.18 -3.13
CA GLN A 463 -22.44 9.13 -3.06
C GLN A 463 -21.84 10.35 -3.76
N GLY A 464 -22.27 10.58 -5.01
CA GLY A 464 -21.82 11.75 -5.77
C GLY A 464 -22.25 13.10 -5.16
N HIS A 465 -23.37 13.16 -4.45
CA HIS A 465 -23.79 14.35 -3.69
C HIS A 465 -22.79 14.66 -2.56
N PHE A 466 -22.44 13.66 -1.76
CA PHE A 466 -21.47 13.81 -0.67
C PHE A 466 -20.06 14.14 -1.17
N LEU A 467 -19.60 13.45 -2.23
CA LEU A 467 -18.28 13.69 -2.81
C LEU A 467 -18.14 15.08 -3.44
N ARG A 468 -19.21 15.66 -4.01
CA ARG A 468 -19.20 17.05 -4.47
C ARG A 468 -19.02 18.04 -3.33
N HIS A 469 -19.69 17.81 -2.20
CA HIS A 469 -19.50 18.63 -1.01
C HIS A 469 -18.03 18.59 -0.56
N ALA A 470 -17.44 17.40 -0.47
CA ALA A 470 -16.03 17.23 -0.14
C ALA A 470 -15.11 17.93 -1.16
N GLU A 471 -15.41 17.82 -2.47
CA GLU A 471 -14.67 18.50 -3.53
C GLU A 471 -14.70 20.03 -3.37
N ASP A 472 -15.89 20.58 -3.15
CA ASP A 472 -16.09 22.02 -3.00
C ASP A 472 -15.41 22.55 -1.74
N LYS A 473 -15.47 21.78 -0.64
CA LYS A 473 -14.72 22.06 0.60
C LYS A 473 -13.22 22.08 0.35
N LEU A 474 -12.68 21.04 -0.29
CA LEU A 474 -11.27 20.96 -0.67
C LEU A 474 -10.84 22.13 -1.56
N ARG A 475 -11.68 22.51 -2.53
CA ARG A 475 -11.42 23.66 -3.40
C ARG A 475 -11.33 24.96 -2.58
N GLY A 476 -12.23 25.16 -1.62
CA GLY A 476 -12.18 26.28 -0.67
C GLY A 476 -10.91 26.30 0.20
N LEU A 477 -10.34 25.13 0.48
CA LEU A 477 -9.09 24.94 1.21
C LEU A 477 -7.83 24.96 0.30
N GLY A 478 -8.00 25.25 -1.00
CA GLY A 478 -6.90 25.32 -1.97
C GLY A 478 -6.33 23.95 -2.36
N LYS A 479 -7.12 22.88 -2.23
CA LYS A 479 -6.75 21.50 -2.56
C LYS A 479 -7.55 21.01 -3.76
N ARG A 480 -6.90 20.19 -4.59
CA ARG A 480 -7.53 19.47 -5.69
C ARG A 480 -7.84 18.04 -5.22
N MET A 481 -9.10 17.62 -5.36
CA MET A 481 -9.54 16.29 -4.96
C MET A 481 -8.95 15.21 -5.88
N LEU A 482 -8.59 14.08 -5.28
CA LEU A 482 -8.27 12.83 -5.94
C LEU A 482 -9.25 11.76 -5.44
N GLY A 483 -9.55 10.74 -6.23
CA GLY A 483 -10.37 9.62 -5.78
C GLY A 483 -10.13 8.37 -6.63
N TRP A 484 -10.55 7.22 -6.10
CA TRP A 484 -10.55 5.96 -6.83
C TRP A 484 -11.51 6.01 -8.03
N GLU A 485 -11.46 4.98 -8.87
CA GLU A 485 -12.18 4.94 -10.15
C GLU A 485 -13.68 5.23 -10.00
N GLU A 486 -14.29 4.71 -8.94
CA GLU A 486 -15.70 4.81 -8.66
C GLU A 486 -16.17 6.23 -8.34
N ALA A 487 -15.26 7.14 -7.97
CA ALA A 487 -15.57 8.55 -7.80
C ALA A 487 -16.16 9.18 -9.09
N GLN A 488 -15.88 8.60 -10.27
CA GLN A 488 -16.46 9.06 -11.53
C GLN A 488 -17.98 8.75 -11.64
N HIS A 489 -18.47 7.76 -10.88
CA HIS A 489 -19.84 7.30 -10.98
C HIS A 489 -20.84 8.39 -10.57
N GLY A 490 -22.03 8.36 -11.19
CA GLY A 490 -23.08 9.35 -10.95
C GLY A 490 -22.85 10.72 -11.61
N ASN A 491 -21.74 10.94 -12.32
CA ASN A 491 -21.39 12.23 -12.97
C ASN A 491 -21.47 13.43 -12.02
N LYS A 492 -21.15 13.24 -10.73
CA LYS A 492 -21.28 14.30 -9.75
C LYS A 492 -19.95 15.00 -9.44
N VAL A 493 -18.81 14.32 -9.39
CA VAL A 493 -17.53 15.02 -9.21
C VAL A 493 -17.15 15.80 -10.48
N SER A 494 -16.49 16.95 -10.31
CA SER A 494 -16.07 17.76 -11.44
C SER A 494 -14.89 17.12 -12.20
N LYS A 495 -14.63 17.59 -13.43
CA LYS A 495 -13.47 17.17 -14.23
C LYS A 495 -12.12 17.61 -13.63
N ASP A 496 -12.13 18.44 -12.60
CA ASP A 496 -10.93 18.76 -11.83
C ASP A 496 -10.52 17.60 -10.92
N THR A 497 -11.41 16.68 -10.52
CA THR A 497 -10.98 15.50 -9.75
C THR A 497 -10.00 14.65 -10.56
N VAL A 498 -8.91 14.20 -9.93
CA VAL A 498 -7.98 13.24 -10.55
C VAL A 498 -8.42 11.84 -10.18
N ILE A 499 -8.55 10.97 -11.17
CA ILE A 499 -9.02 9.60 -10.98
C ILE A 499 -7.84 8.63 -10.86
N TYR A 500 -7.85 7.77 -9.84
CA TYR A 500 -6.91 6.67 -9.65
C TYR A 500 -7.58 5.39 -10.17
N SER A 501 -7.19 4.96 -11.36
CA SER A 501 -7.82 3.81 -12.01
C SER A 501 -7.10 2.53 -11.62
N TRP A 502 -7.83 1.65 -10.93
CA TRP A 502 -7.31 0.41 -10.37
C TRP A 502 -7.92 -0.86 -10.99
N LEU A 503 -9.16 -0.78 -11.51
CA LEU A 503 -9.82 -1.92 -12.13
C LEU A 503 -9.13 -2.36 -13.42
N SER A 504 -8.79 -1.42 -14.31
CA SER A 504 -8.08 -1.73 -15.56
C SER A 504 -7.58 -0.47 -16.27
N GLU A 505 -6.60 -0.62 -17.17
CA GLU A 505 -6.19 0.47 -18.07
C GLU A 505 -7.30 0.93 -19.04
N GLU A 506 -8.25 0.06 -19.38
CA GLU A 506 -9.38 0.43 -20.24
C GLU A 506 -10.29 1.45 -19.54
N ALA A 507 -10.58 1.21 -18.26
CA ALA A 507 -11.36 2.14 -17.46
C ALA A 507 -10.62 3.47 -17.24
N ALA A 508 -9.30 3.44 -17.06
CA ALA A 508 -8.45 4.63 -17.06
C ALA A 508 -8.59 5.46 -18.35
N LEU A 509 -8.55 4.80 -19.51
CA LEU A 509 -8.69 5.45 -20.80
C LEU A 509 -10.09 6.05 -20.99
N ASN A 510 -11.12 5.39 -20.48
CA ASN A 510 -12.48 5.92 -20.50
C ASN A 510 -12.60 7.19 -19.65
N CYS A 511 -12.04 7.22 -18.45
CA CYS A 511 -11.96 8.42 -17.60
C CYS A 511 -11.22 9.56 -18.32
N ALA A 512 -10.05 9.25 -18.90
CA ALA A 512 -9.21 10.22 -19.59
C ALA A 512 -9.91 10.84 -20.81
N ARG A 513 -10.62 10.03 -21.62
CA ARG A 513 -11.41 10.50 -22.76
C ARG A 513 -12.59 11.38 -22.34
N GLN A 514 -13.13 11.17 -21.15
CA GLN A 514 -14.14 12.03 -20.55
C GLN A 514 -13.58 13.32 -19.95
N GLY A 515 -12.27 13.55 -20.03
CA GLY A 515 -11.62 14.82 -19.67
C GLY A 515 -10.95 14.85 -18.30
N PHE A 516 -10.99 13.76 -17.53
CA PHE A 516 -10.29 13.66 -16.25
C PHE A 516 -8.78 13.51 -16.44
N ASP A 517 -7.99 14.01 -15.50
CA ASP A 517 -6.60 13.57 -15.36
C ASP A 517 -6.58 12.25 -14.58
N VAL A 518 -5.70 11.32 -14.96
CA VAL A 518 -5.72 9.94 -14.44
C VAL A 518 -4.34 9.50 -13.96
N VAL A 519 -4.31 8.78 -12.83
CA VAL A 519 -3.16 7.99 -12.37
C VAL A 519 -3.48 6.51 -12.61
N LEU A 520 -2.54 5.80 -13.24
CA LEU A 520 -2.67 4.37 -13.51
C LEU A 520 -2.19 3.56 -12.31
N GLN A 521 -3.06 2.75 -11.73
CA GLN A 521 -2.75 1.82 -10.64
C GLN A 521 -3.45 0.45 -10.87
N PRO A 522 -3.37 -0.16 -12.06
CA PRO A 522 -4.11 -1.39 -12.36
C PRO A 522 -3.68 -2.54 -11.44
N ALA A 523 -4.65 -3.14 -10.76
CA ALA A 523 -4.39 -4.20 -9.79
C ALA A 523 -3.65 -5.41 -10.36
N GLN A 524 -3.79 -5.66 -11.67
CA GLN A 524 -3.18 -6.80 -12.35
C GLN A 524 -1.64 -6.73 -12.44
N THR A 525 -1.05 -5.54 -12.24
CA THR A 525 0.40 -5.34 -12.41
C THR A 525 1.06 -4.46 -11.35
N THR A 526 0.30 -3.65 -10.58
CA THR A 526 0.90 -2.66 -9.66
C THR A 526 0.62 -2.90 -8.17
N TYR A 527 -0.10 -3.95 -7.81
CA TYR A 527 -0.45 -4.27 -6.42
C TYR A 527 0.63 -5.19 -5.83
N LEU A 528 1.32 -4.69 -4.82
CA LEU A 528 2.48 -5.35 -4.20
C LEU A 528 2.07 -6.34 -3.10
N ASP A 529 0.81 -6.35 -2.69
CA ASP A 529 0.17 -7.33 -1.81
C ASP A 529 -0.11 -8.67 -2.53
N MET A 530 -0.13 -8.66 -3.87
CA MET A 530 -0.28 -9.87 -4.67
C MET A 530 0.90 -10.81 -4.48
N THR A 531 0.66 -12.13 -4.54
CA THR A 531 1.72 -13.14 -4.49
C THR A 531 2.75 -12.97 -5.60
N GLN A 532 3.99 -13.38 -5.34
CA GLN A 532 5.13 -13.18 -6.25
C GLN A 532 5.49 -14.42 -7.09
N ASP A 533 4.86 -15.55 -6.80
CA ASP A 533 4.94 -16.78 -7.56
C ASP A 533 3.67 -17.60 -7.32
N TYR A 534 3.51 -18.68 -8.08
CA TYR A 534 2.38 -19.60 -8.00
C TYR A 534 2.55 -20.69 -6.92
N ALA A 535 3.70 -20.74 -6.25
CA ALA A 535 3.92 -21.66 -5.14
C ALA A 535 2.96 -21.36 -3.98
N PRO A 536 2.26 -22.36 -3.41
CA PRO A 536 1.27 -22.13 -2.35
C PRO A 536 1.89 -21.56 -1.06
N GLU A 537 3.21 -21.66 -0.90
CA GLU A 537 3.97 -21.09 0.22
C GLU A 537 4.22 -19.58 0.09
N GLU A 538 3.98 -18.98 -1.08
CA GLU A 538 4.13 -17.54 -1.27
C GLU A 538 3.11 -16.76 -0.42
N PRO A 539 3.56 -15.78 0.37
CA PRO A 539 2.65 -14.87 1.06
C PRO A 539 2.05 -13.89 0.07
N GLY A 540 0.81 -13.47 0.34
CA GLY A 540 0.09 -12.49 -0.45
C GLY A 540 -1.34 -12.92 -0.72
N VAL A 541 -2.02 -12.10 -1.49
CA VAL A 541 -3.36 -12.37 -2.04
C VAL A 541 -3.28 -12.59 -3.55
N ASP A 542 -4.37 -13.01 -4.19
CA ASP A 542 -4.37 -13.33 -5.62
C ASP A 542 -5.65 -12.93 -6.36
N TRP A 543 -6.49 -12.08 -5.75
CA TRP A 543 -7.82 -11.75 -6.27
C TRP A 543 -7.77 -11.14 -7.68
N ALA A 544 -6.72 -10.35 -7.98
CA ALA A 544 -6.46 -9.87 -9.34
C ALA A 544 -5.78 -10.97 -10.16
N ASN A 545 -4.56 -11.32 -9.74
CA ASN A 545 -3.76 -12.45 -10.21
C ASN A 545 -2.43 -12.46 -9.42
N PRO A 546 -1.69 -13.59 -9.41
CA PRO A 546 -0.29 -13.58 -9.00
C PRO A 546 0.52 -12.59 -9.86
N ILE A 547 1.42 -11.83 -9.25
CA ILE A 547 2.29 -10.87 -9.95
C ILE A 547 3.75 -11.24 -9.73
N PRO A 548 4.29 -12.20 -10.52
CA PRO A 548 5.72 -12.42 -10.60
C PRO A 548 6.50 -11.19 -11.04
N LEU A 549 7.80 -11.18 -10.75
CA LEU A 549 8.68 -10.06 -11.08
C LEU A 549 8.66 -9.72 -12.58
N GLU A 550 8.60 -10.73 -13.44
CA GLU A 550 8.52 -10.54 -14.89
C GLU A 550 7.21 -9.87 -15.33
N THR A 551 6.09 -10.22 -14.69
CA THR A 551 4.79 -9.57 -14.95
C THR A 551 4.84 -8.10 -14.56
N ALA A 552 5.36 -7.78 -13.37
CA ALA A 552 5.54 -6.38 -12.94
C ALA A 552 6.49 -5.61 -13.89
N TYR A 553 7.56 -6.25 -14.37
CA TYR A 553 8.49 -5.62 -15.32
C TYR A 553 7.92 -5.46 -16.72
N SER A 554 7.09 -6.40 -17.17
CA SER A 554 6.52 -6.39 -18.52
C SER A 554 5.37 -5.40 -18.66
N TYR A 555 4.87 -4.84 -17.54
CA TYR A 555 3.88 -3.79 -17.55
C TYR A 555 4.37 -2.57 -18.35
N GLU A 556 3.75 -2.35 -19.50
CA GLU A 556 3.98 -1.21 -20.37
C GLU A 556 2.71 -0.37 -20.42
N PRO A 557 2.65 0.74 -19.68
CA PRO A 557 1.45 1.56 -19.58
C PRO A 557 1.08 2.11 -20.96
N LEU A 558 -0.19 1.98 -21.31
CA LEU A 558 -0.77 2.44 -22.57
C LEU A 558 -0.13 1.75 -23.79
N ALA A 559 0.23 0.47 -23.68
CA ALA A 559 0.91 -0.27 -24.74
C ALA A 559 0.18 -0.24 -26.10
N GLN A 560 -1.16 -0.17 -26.08
CA GLN A 560 -2.03 -0.17 -27.25
C GLN A 560 -2.43 1.24 -27.74
N VAL A 561 -1.97 2.30 -27.07
CA VAL A 561 -2.29 3.68 -27.41
C VAL A 561 -1.14 4.27 -28.23
N ALA A 562 -1.41 4.97 -29.32
CA ALA A 562 -0.35 5.61 -30.12
C ALA A 562 0.37 6.71 -29.31
N ASP A 563 1.66 6.93 -29.56
CA ASP A 563 2.48 7.89 -28.81
C ASP A 563 2.03 9.35 -28.98
N ASP A 564 1.40 9.67 -30.11
CA ASP A 564 0.85 10.98 -30.45
C ASP A 564 -0.60 11.19 -30.00
N ASP A 565 -1.24 10.16 -29.42
CA ASP A 565 -2.63 10.25 -28.96
C ASP A 565 -2.76 11.30 -27.83
N PRO A 566 -3.66 12.30 -27.96
CA PRO A 566 -3.85 13.34 -26.96
C PRO A 566 -4.30 12.80 -25.59
N VAL A 567 -4.89 11.60 -25.51
CA VAL A 567 -5.28 10.98 -24.23
C VAL A 567 -4.09 10.82 -23.28
N ARG A 568 -2.88 10.62 -23.83
CA ARG A 568 -1.63 10.51 -23.05
C ARG A 568 -1.35 11.76 -22.21
N LYS A 569 -1.85 12.94 -22.62
CA LYS A 569 -1.70 14.20 -21.86
C LYS A 569 -2.49 14.22 -20.55
N ARG A 570 -3.55 13.41 -20.45
CA ARG A 570 -4.37 13.23 -19.24
C ARG A 570 -3.75 12.25 -18.26
N ILE A 571 -2.84 11.40 -18.73
CA ILE A 571 -2.18 10.41 -17.88
C ILE A 571 -1.07 11.10 -17.11
N ARG A 572 -1.27 11.28 -15.80
CA ARG A 572 -0.29 11.92 -14.91
C ARG A 572 0.93 11.02 -14.70
N GLY A 573 0.68 9.72 -14.60
CA GLY A 573 1.70 8.69 -14.39
C GLY A 573 1.13 7.44 -13.72
N ILE A 574 1.98 6.77 -12.93
CA ILE A 574 1.72 5.41 -12.43
C ILE A 574 1.92 5.39 -10.90
N GLN A 575 1.16 4.53 -10.22
CA GLN A 575 1.32 4.24 -8.81
C GLN A 575 1.48 2.73 -8.58
N ALA A 576 2.35 2.36 -7.65
CA ALA A 576 2.33 1.05 -6.99
C ALA A 576 1.53 1.15 -5.69
N ALA A 577 0.89 0.07 -5.23
CA ALA A 577 0.20 0.05 -3.94
C ALA A 577 0.62 -1.16 -3.13
N LEU A 578 0.74 -1.00 -1.81
CA LEU A 578 0.81 -2.10 -0.86
C LEU A 578 -0.37 -1.98 0.09
N TRP A 579 -1.37 -2.84 -0.11
CA TRP A 579 -2.44 -3.10 0.85
C TRP A 579 -1.94 -4.05 1.93
N CYS A 580 -2.43 -3.87 3.16
CA CYS A 580 -1.78 -4.43 4.34
C CYS A 580 -2.66 -5.37 5.17
N GLU A 581 -3.68 -6.01 4.58
CA GLU A 581 -4.55 -6.99 5.26
C GLU A 581 -3.72 -8.08 5.96
N ILE A 582 -2.69 -8.62 5.30
CA ILE A 582 -1.81 -9.68 5.86
C ILE A 582 -0.34 -9.25 6.00
N ILE A 583 -0.09 -7.94 6.14
CA ILE A 583 1.25 -7.35 6.22
C ILE A 583 1.36 -6.47 7.47
N ASN A 584 1.85 -7.05 8.57
CA ASN A 584 1.88 -6.39 9.89
C ASN A 584 3.30 -6.12 10.44
N ASN A 585 4.36 -6.40 9.67
CA ASN A 585 5.75 -6.27 10.13
C ASN A 585 6.72 -5.91 9.00
N GLN A 586 7.90 -5.38 9.37
CA GLN A 586 8.89 -4.89 8.40
C GLN A 586 9.44 -5.98 7.46
N PRO A 587 9.82 -7.18 7.93
CA PRO A 587 10.32 -8.22 7.03
C PRO A 587 9.30 -8.65 5.96
N ARG A 588 8.01 -8.76 6.31
CA ARG A 588 6.94 -9.06 5.35
C ARG A 588 6.73 -7.90 4.38
N MET A 589 6.69 -6.65 4.86
CA MET A 589 6.59 -5.47 4.00
C MET A 589 7.73 -5.41 2.98
N ASP A 590 8.98 -5.60 3.42
CA ASP A 590 10.14 -5.62 2.53
C ASP A 590 10.03 -6.73 1.48
N TYR A 591 9.60 -7.92 1.89
CA TYR A 591 9.46 -9.08 1.01
C TYR A 591 8.44 -8.81 -0.09
N MET A 592 7.31 -8.21 0.24
CA MET A 592 6.21 -7.93 -0.70
C MET A 592 6.54 -6.76 -1.65
N ILE A 593 7.24 -5.73 -1.15
CA ILE A 593 7.65 -4.56 -1.94
C ILE A 593 8.80 -4.90 -2.90
N PHE A 594 9.83 -5.58 -2.41
CA PHE A 594 11.08 -5.78 -3.16
C PHE A 594 11.22 -7.22 -3.66
N PRO A 595 11.56 -7.41 -4.95
CA PRO A 595 12.16 -6.41 -5.85
C PRO A 595 11.18 -5.74 -6.84
N ARG A 596 9.89 -6.09 -6.85
CA ARG A 596 8.89 -5.60 -7.83
C ARG A 596 8.79 -4.08 -7.89
N LEU A 597 8.95 -3.38 -6.77
CA LEU A 597 8.99 -1.92 -6.74
C LEU A 597 10.05 -1.33 -7.71
N THR A 598 11.18 -2.01 -7.89
CA THR A 598 12.25 -1.54 -8.80
C THR A 598 11.87 -1.69 -10.28
N ALA A 599 11.07 -2.70 -10.62
CA ALA A 599 10.49 -2.85 -11.95
C ALA A 599 9.44 -1.76 -12.24
N LEU A 600 8.59 -1.45 -11.26
CA LEU A 600 7.61 -0.37 -11.36
C LEU A 600 8.27 1.01 -11.42
N ALA A 601 9.38 1.22 -10.71
CA ALA A 601 10.20 2.42 -10.86
C ALA A 601 10.72 2.61 -12.29
N GLU A 602 11.14 1.52 -12.93
CA GLU A 602 11.61 1.53 -14.32
C GLU A 602 10.47 1.81 -15.31
N ALA A 603 9.28 1.25 -15.10
CA ALA A 603 8.09 1.59 -15.89
C ALA A 603 7.72 3.09 -15.77
N CYS A 604 7.91 3.67 -14.58
CA CYS A 604 7.64 5.07 -14.28
C CYS A 604 8.67 6.04 -14.89
N TRP A 605 9.92 5.61 -15.03
CA TRP A 605 11.06 6.49 -15.32
C TRP A 605 11.63 6.32 -16.73
N THR A 606 11.85 5.07 -17.15
CA THR A 606 12.62 4.73 -18.35
C THR A 606 11.70 4.68 -19.56
N ASP A 607 12.09 5.34 -20.64
CA ASP A 607 11.38 5.31 -21.92
C ASP A 607 11.34 3.86 -22.44
N LYS A 608 10.20 3.44 -22.99
CA LYS A 608 9.91 2.04 -23.40
C LYS A 608 11.06 1.38 -24.18
N GLN A 609 11.66 2.12 -25.11
CA GLN A 609 12.73 1.62 -25.98
C GLN A 609 14.03 1.22 -25.27
N HIS A 610 14.24 1.66 -24.01
CA HIS A 610 15.41 1.31 -23.20
C HIS A 610 15.10 0.25 -22.13
N ARG A 611 13.87 -0.27 -22.08
CA ARG A 611 13.46 -1.34 -21.16
C ARG A 611 13.69 -2.69 -21.82
N ASN A 612 14.44 -3.56 -21.15
CA ASN A 612 14.71 -4.93 -21.57
C ASN A 612 14.84 -5.83 -20.34
N TRP A 613 14.11 -6.94 -20.32
CA TRP A 613 14.02 -7.84 -19.17
C TRP A 613 15.38 -8.43 -18.76
N THR A 614 16.18 -8.90 -19.73
CA THR A 614 17.50 -9.47 -19.48
C THR A 614 18.48 -8.41 -18.94
N ASP A 615 18.48 -7.20 -19.51
CA ASP A 615 19.26 -6.07 -18.98
C ASP A 615 18.83 -5.71 -17.55
N TYR A 616 17.53 -5.61 -17.29
CA TYR A 616 16.99 -5.35 -15.96
C TYR A 616 17.41 -6.40 -14.93
N LEU A 617 17.28 -7.69 -15.23
CA LEU A 617 17.71 -8.75 -14.32
C LEU A 617 19.19 -8.64 -13.97
N SER A 618 20.04 -8.27 -14.94
CA SER A 618 21.46 -8.09 -14.68
C SER A 618 21.79 -6.90 -13.78
N ARG A 619 21.03 -5.80 -13.91
CA ARG A 619 21.13 -4.63 -13.03
C ARG A 619 20.58 -4.93 -11.65
N LEU A 620 19.44 -5.61 -11.56
CA LEU A 620 18.87 -6.08 -10.31
C LEU A 620 19.85 -6.96 -9.56
N LYS A 621 20.47 -7.94 -10.23
CA LYS A 621 21.45 -8.83 -9.60
C LYS A 621 22.62 -8.08 -8.99
N GLY A 622 23.13 -7.06 -9.69
CA GLY A 622 24.20 -6.20 -9.16
C GLY A 622 23.73 -5.19 -8.10
N HIS A 623 22.43 -4.94 -7.99
CA HIS A 623 21.83 -4.05 -7.00
C HIS A 623 21.50 -4.75 -5.67
N LEU A 624 21.23 -6.07 -5.69
CA LEU A 624 20.90 -6.84 -4.48
C LEU A 624 21.89 -6.64 -3.31
N PRO A 625 23.22 -6.60 -3.51
CA PRO A 625 24.16 -6.34 -2.42
C PRO A 625 23.94 -4.99 -1.72
N LEU A 626 23.44 -3.98 -2.43
CA LEU A 626 23.09 -2.69 -1.83
C LEU A 626 21.83 -2.78 -0.98
N LEU A 627 20.86 -3.63 -1.35
CA LEU A 627 19.70 -3.93 -0.51
C LEU A 627 20.11 -4.74 0.74
N ASP A 628 21.03 -5.70 0.59
CA ASP A 628 21.58 -6.48 1.70
C ASP A 628 22.28 -5.59 2.74
N LEU A 629 23.13 -4.66 2.29
CA LEU A 629 23.80 -3.67 3.16
C LEU A 629 22.83 -2.79 3.95
N GLN A 630 21.63 -2.57 3.43
CA GLN A 630 20.59 -1.77 4.05
C GLN A 630 19.65 -2.59 4.94
N GLY A 631 19.84 -3.92 5.01
CA GLY A 631 18.96 -4.83 5.73
C GLY A 631 17.54 -4.84 5.17
N VAL A 632 17.39 -4.83 3.84
CA VAL A 632 16.09 -4.98 3.18
C VAL A 632 15.82 -6.45 2.94
N ASN A 633 14.75 -7.00 3.52
CA ASN A 633 14.37 -8.41 3.38
C ASN A 633 13.58 -8.66 2.08
N TYR A 634 14.20 -8.44 0.93
CA TYR A 634 13.57 -8.64 -0.39
C TYR A 634 13.36 -10.13 -0.71
N ARG A 635 12.35 -10.45 -1.55
CA ARG A 635 12.22 -11.80 -2.12
C ARG A 635 13.38 -12.11 -3.07
N GLN A 636 14.16 -13.14 -2.77
CA GLN A 636 15.35 -13.49 -3.54
C GLN A 636 14.98 -14.05 -4.93
N PRO A 637 15.35 -13.39 -6.05
CA PRO A 637 14.92 -13.84 -7.39
C PRO A 637 15.60 -15.12 -7.89
N TRP A 638 16.74 -15.52 -7.31
CA TRP A 638 17.57 -16.64 -7.77
C TRP A 638 17.77 -17.70 -6.66
N LYS A 639 16.80 -17.86 -5.77
CA LYS A 639 16.84 -18.88 -4.71
C LYS A 639 15.77 -19.94 -4.93
#